data_AF-A0A9W8UHR8-F1
#
_entry.id   AF-A0A9W8UHR8-F1
#
_cell.length_a   1.000
_cell.length_b   1.000
_cell.length_c   1.000
_cell.angle_alpha   90.00
_cell.angle_beta   90.00
_cell.angle_gamma   90.00
#
_symmetry.space_group_name_H-M   'P 1'
#
loop_
_entity.id
_entity.type
_entity.pdbx_description
1 polymer ?
#
loop_
_entity_poly.entity_id
_entity_poly.type
_entity_poly.pdbx_seq_one_letter_code
_entity_poly.pdbx_strand_id
1 'polypeptide(L)'
;MFRIIFTVILTPAEHGSSSRVGSAFGQTAHIALASTVQNVAILAGLAKIVSPGVAGFCIFAAIATVFDFFYLSTFFLSVLSVDVRRIELEDELSKASTLRHNHTFCEMRERPSWISNILKGRVALSTRIAGTIVMIGFVIIAQWHFFGDVGILEPAKRLFGASMWQLSDATETVSPPEEIHQARSPGSWLRLQDHETAQEVINAIKPSAFSYTAQVYDPLVFVLKDSNRTPPQQKQRLLPAAYDFVNHQLAEFIISIVLVGAGLRLLASYLLLADEETSDKLSGFDESSTLSVKTLSGGHVLDVAMIAASSDGQIVSAGLDRTIRVWDIRSHGTSYELPGAKLLDGRGLFPILGIAVDADSKWLAIMSVTQIRLWNLTEYAWSEPIAMGSGSHNPEVFCFHPRSTQKTPRLVIVRKDGTLTDVSVIGDDRRHEAGVCHGQLLTARSLTYKAESNLGRAIQILSLSRNGEAFISREMETGWRCEGLALNAVNDTTLHQVVPLSPHPLFLVGSISSVYLVSAHDGVVQHMFATEPMVSRSIQCEYSDTRYNVPASGIGYSAFTIAYTAASTEECIVTSYHPAEGSEAIAACAPSGGAGGGWCTWEEAIEMKKRIKEPGTWRIVKGKSVIGVRQEPNAPRSTGPRVFRRRSAVPRGNTGAPTKWQAWTVATDGYPEADDVRSLFPDGPGSEELLVVPGLGPRAKIGVRSVAFSLGNVIKVVSAGGPERYSVDDDSAVEPLLAKDNRRGRHGGIVRGKG
;
A
#
# COMPACT_ATOMS: atom_id res chain seq x y z
N MET A 1 -5.77 -6.07 -33.65
CA MET A 1 -4.87 -7.03 -32.99
C MET A 1 -5.32 -7.35 -31.56
N PHE A 2 -5.14 -6.45 -30.57
CA PHE A 2 -5.44 -6.73 -29.14
C PHE A 2 -6.87 -7.22 -28.83
N ARG A 3 -7.89 -6.71 -29.53
CA ARG A 3 -9.27 -7.19 -29.38
C ARG A 3 -9.43 -8.66 -29.74
N ILE A 4 -8.75 -9.11 -30.79
CA ILE A 4 -8.79 -10.52 -31.24
C ILE A 4 -8.16 -11.40 -30.15
N ILE A 5 -6.98 -11.01 -29.65
CA ILE A 5 -6.27 -11.73 -28.58
C ILE A 5 -7.16 -11.83 -27.33
N PHE A 6 -7.76 -10.71 -26.92
CA PHE A 6 -8.61 -10.65 -25.75
C PHE A 6 -9.85 -11.55 -25.87
N THR A 7 -10.53 -11.54 -27.02
CA THR A 7 -11.67 -12.42 -27.27
C THR A 7 -11.25 -13.90 -27.30
N VAL A 8 -10.08 -14.24 -27.83
CA VAL A 8 -9.54 -15.61 -27.79
C VAL A 8 -9.31 -16.07 -26.34
N ILE A 9 -8.76 -15.21 -25.49
CA ILE A 9 -8.56 -15.50 -24.06
C ILE A 9 -9.89 -15.71 -23.32
N LEU A 10 -10.94 -14.96 -23.70
CA LEU A 10 -12.26 -15.10 -23.09
C LEU A 10 -13.03 -16.36 -23.53
N THR A 11 -12.72 -16.93 -24.69
CA THR A 11 -13.39 -18.18 -25.13
C THR A 11 -12.94 -19.38 -24.30
N PRO A 12 -13.86 -20.20 -23.75
CA PRO A 12 -13.52 -21.38 -22.96
C PRO A 12 -12.63 -22.38 -23.70
N ALA A 13 -11.74 -23.06 -22.96
CA ALA A 13 -10.75 -24.00 -23.49
C ALA A 13 -11.33 -25.32 -24.05
N GLU A 14 -12.63 -25.55 -23.89
CA GLU A 14 -13.32 -26.77 -24.36
C GLU A 14 -13.45 -26.84 -25.89
N HIS A 15 -13.31 -25.71 -26.58
CA HIS A 15 -13.33 -25.66 -28.05
C HIS A 15 -11.91 -25.74 -28.63
N GLY A 16 -11.75 -26.49 -29.73
CA GLY A 16 -10.45 -26.58 -30.42
C GLY A 16 -9.89 -25.20 -30.79
N SER A 17 -8.56 -25.05 -30.72
CA SER A 17 -7.85 -23.77 -30.91
C SER A 17 -8.22 -23.05 -32.21
N SER A 18 -8.39 -23.77 -33.32
CA SER A 18 -8.83 -23.21 -34.60
C SER A 18 -10.25 -22.66 -34.56
N SER A 19 -11.14 -23.28 -33.79
CA SER A 19 -12.54 -22.85 -33.63
C SER A 19 -12.65 -21.60 -32.75
N ARG A 20 -11.83 -21.50 -31.69
CA ARG A 20 -11.74 -20.33 -30.80
C ARG A 20 -11.21 -19.10 -31.53
N VAL A 21 -10.12 -19.26 -32.27
CA VAL A 21 -9.53 -18.19 -33.08
C VAL A 21 -10.51 -17.77 -34.19
N GLY A 22 -11.19 -18.73 -34.82
CA GLY A 22 -12.22 -18.45 -35.83
C GLY A 22 -13.44 -17.70 -35.29
N SER A 23 -13.96 -18.08 -34.12
CA SER A 23 -15.12 -17.41 -33.51
C SER A 23 -14.77 -16.01 -33.01
N ALA A 24 -13.59 -15.85 -32.39
CA ALA A 24 -13.08 -14.57 -31.95
C ALA A 24 -12.84 -13.61 -33.13
N PHE A 25 -12.31 -14.13 -34.24
CA PHE A 25 -12.13 -13.36 -35.46
C PHE A 25 -13.49 -12.95 -36.07
N GLY A 26 -14.47 -13.86 -36.14
CA GLY A 26 -15.81 -13.54 -36.64
C GLY A 26 -16.50 -12.40 -35.86
N GLN A 27 -16.33 -12.39 -34.53
CA GLN A 27 -16.89 -11.36 -33.65
C GLN A 27 -16.16 -10.01 -33.72
N THR A 28 -14.92 -9.95 -34.21
CA THR A 28 -14.10 -8.72 -34.19
C THR A 28 -13.79 -8.17 -35.58
N ALA A 29 -13.83 -9.00 -36.63
CA ALA A 29 -13.49 -8.65 -37.99
C ALA A 29 -14.39 -7.56 -38.58
N HIS A 30 -15.70 -7.63 -38.32
CA HIS A 30 -16.65 -6.62 -38.82
C HIS A 30 -16.39 -5.23 -38.21
N ILE A 31 -15.92 -5.18 -36.95
CA ILE A 31 -15.55 -3.94 -36.28
C ILE A 31 -14.25 -3.38 -36.84
N ALA A 32 -13.26 -4.24 -37.09
CA ALA A 32 -12.00 -3.85 -37.72
C ALA A 32 -12.22 -3.31 -39.14
N LEU A 33 -13.06 -3.98 -39.94
CA LEU A 33 -13.43 -3.56 -41.28
C LEU A 33 -14.18 -2.21 -41.28
N ALA A 34 -15.13 -2.02 -40.37
CA ALA A 34 -15.84 -0.75 -40.25
C ALA A 34 -14.88 0.41 -39.92
N SER A 35 -13.87 0.16 -39.07
CA SER A 35 -12.87 1.17 -38.72
C SER A 35 -11.92 1.50 -39.87
N THR A 36 -11.50 0.52 -40.67
CA THR A 36 -10.60 0.74 -41.80
C THR A 36 -11.31 1.48 -42.91
N VAL A 37 -12.56 1.12 -43.21
CA VAL A 37 -13.42 1.85 -44.17
C VAL A 37 -13.62 3.30 -43.72
N GLN A 38 -13.88 3.53 -42.42
CA GLN A 38 -13.98 4.88 -41.87
C GLN A 38 -12.69 5.68 -42.05
N ASN A 39 -11.53 5.11 -41.71
CA ASN A 39 -10.24 5.79 -41.82
C ASN A 39 -9.86 6.12 -43.27
N VAL A 40 -10.13 5.20 -44.20
CA VAL A 40 -9.92 5.42 -45.64
C VAL A 40 -10.84 6.53 -46.17
N ALA A 41 -12.10 6.56 -45.75
CA ALA A 41 -13.04 7.61 -46.14
C ALA A 41 -12.59 9.00 -45.62
N ILE A 42 -12.12 9.08 -44.38
CA ILE A 42 -11.59 10.32 -43.80
C ILE A 42 -10.33 10.78 -44.54
N LEU A 43 -9.39 9.88 -44.80
CA LEU A 43 -8.15 10.20 -45.53
C LEU A 43 -8.42 10.63 -46.98
N ALA A 44 -9.35 9.98 -47.67
CA ALA A 44 -9.77 10.36 -49.02
C ALA A 44 -10.47 11.73 -49.04
N GLY A 45 -11.27 12.04 -48.01
CA GLY A 45 -11.87 13.37 -47.82
C GLY A 45 -10.82 14.45 -47.54
N LEU A 46 -9.87 14.18 -46.66
CA LEU A 46 -8.77 15.10 -46.36
C LEU A 46 -7.86 15.34 -47.58
N ALA A 47 -7.59 14.33 -48.39
CA ALA A 47 -6.81 14.48 -49.62
C ALA A 47 -7.43 15.47 -50.63
N LYS A 48 -8.73 15.75 -50.54
CA LYS A 48 -9.42 16.76 -51.37
C LYS A 48 -9.34 18.19 -50.81
N ILE A 49 -9.09 18.32 -49.51
CA ILE A 49 -9.09 19.60 -48.78
C ILE A 49 -7.66 20.17 -48.65
N VAL A 50 -6.68 19.28 -48.62
CA VAL A 50 -5.29 19.55 -48.24
C VAL A 50 -4.43 19.81 -49.50
N SER A 51 -3.28 20.46 -49.35
CA SER A 51 -2.37 20.82 -50.46
C SER A 51 -1.93 19.59 -51.29
N PRO A 52 -1.57 19.75 -52.58
CA PRO A 52 -1.26 18.63 -53.47
C PRO A 52 -0.10 17.74 -52.98
N GLY A 53 0.88 18.29 -52.25
CA GLY A 53 1.97 17.52 -51.66
C GLY A 53 1.52 16.59 -50.53
N VAL A 54 0.68 17.08 -49.62
CA VAL A 54 0.17 16.29 -48.50
C VAL A 54 -1.01 15.40 -48.92
N ALA A 55 -1.74 15.76 -49.98
CA ALA A 55 -2.77 14.92 -50.60
C ALA A 55 -2.18 13.59 -51.11
N GLY A 56 -0.98 13.61 -51.71
CA GLY A 56 -0.25 12.40 -52.10
C GLY A 56 0.06 11.49 -50.91
N PHE A 57 0.45 12.06 -49.78
CA PHE A 57 0.68 11.33 -48.54
C PHE A 57 -0.62 10.71 -47.97
N CYS A 58 -1.73 11.43 -47.99
CA CYS A 58 -3.04 10.92 -47.54
C CYS A 58 -3.52 9.74 -48.39
N ILE A 59 -3.32 9.78 -49.72
CA ILE A 59 -3.66 8.67 -50.63
C ILE A 59 -2.79 7.45 -50.34
N PHE A 60 -1.48 7.65 -50.16
CA PHE A 60 -0.57 6.57 -49.77
C PHE A 60 -0.97 5.94 -48.44
N ALA A 61 -1.27 6.75 -47.42
CA ALA A 61 -1.72 6.29 -46.12
C ALA A 61 -3.04 5.50 -46.21
N ALA A 62 -3.98 5.94 -47.04
CA ALA A 62 -5.23 5.22 -47.28
C ALA A 62 -4.95 3.82 -47.87
N ILE A 63 -4.10 3.72 -48.88
CA ILE A 63 -3.69 2.43 -49.48
C ILE A 63 -2.99 1.54 -48.42
N ALA A 64 -2.07 2.11 -47.65
CA ALA A 64 -1.35 1.39 -46.60
C ALA A 64 -2.28 0.84 -45.51
N THR A 65 -3.31 1.59 -45.10
CA THR A 65 -4.29 1.10 -44.12
C THR A 65 -5.13 -0.07 -44.63
N VAL A 66 -5.37 -0.14 -45.94
CA VAL A 66 -6.04 -1.31 -46.57
C VAL A 66 -5.12 -2.53 -46.52
N PHE A 67 -3.84 -2.38 -46.88
CA PHE A 67 -2.86 -3.46 -46.78
C PHE A 67 -2.67 -3.95 -45.34
N ASP A 68 -2.63 -3.05 -44.36
CA ASP A 68 -2.54 -3.40 -42.94
C ASP A 68 -3.72 -4.27 -42.48
N PHE A 69 -4.95 -3.96 -42.93
CA PHE A 69 -6.11 -4.81 -42.67
C PHE A 69 -5.98 -6.22 -43.27
N PHE A 70 -5.43 -6.31 -44.50
CA PHE A 70 -5.14 -7.60 -45.12
C PHE A 70 -4.10 -8.39 -44.33
N TYR A 71 -3.01 -7.75 -43.89
CA TYR A 71 -1.99 -8.39 -43.05
C TYR A 71 -2.55 -8.84 -41.69
N LEU A 72 -3.41 -8.04 -41.07
CA LEU A 72 -4.07 -8.42 -39.81
C LEU A 72 -4.98 -9.65 -39.99
N SER A 73 -5.69 -9.73 -41.11
CA SER A 73 -6.66 -10.79 -41.39
C SER A 73 -6.01 -12.10 -41.84
N THR A 74 -4.83 -12.02 -42.46
CA THR A 74 -4.14 -13.19 -43.03
C THR A 74 -2.92 -13.57 -42.19
N PHE A 75 -1.90 -12.73 -42.17
CA PHE A 75 -0.62 -13.01 -41.51
C PHE A 75 -0.75 -13.06 -39.99
N PHE A 76 -1.33 -12.03 -39.36
CA PHE A 76 -1.44 -12.03 -37.90
C PHE A 76 -2.35 -13.15 -37.39
N LEU A 77 -3.48 -13.39 -38.04
CA LEU A 77 -4.42 -14.44 -37.63
C LEU A 77 -3.79 -15.84 -37.71
N SER A 78 -2.99 -16.10 -38.74
CA SER A 78 -2.26 -17.38 -38.89
C SER A 78 -1.17 -17.56 -37.83
N VAL A 79 -0.39 -16.50 -37.53
CA VAL A 79 0.61 -16.53 -36.46
C VAL A 79 -0.07 -16.77 -35.10
N LEU A 80 -1.15 -16.04 -34.80
CA LEU A 80 -1.89 -16.21 -33.54
C LEU A 80 -2.43 -17.64 -33.38
N SER A 81 -2.91 -18.25 -34.46
CA SER A 81 -3.39 -19.63 -34.46
C SER A 81 -2.26 -20.64 -34.13
N VAL A 82 -1.07 -20.43 -34.70
CA VAL A 82 0.11 -21.26 -34.41
C VAL A 82 0.58 -21.08 -32.98
N ASP A 83 0.64 -19.84 -32.49
CA ASP A 83 1.13 -19.54 -31.14
C ASP A 83 0.19 -20.07 -30.06
N VAL A 84 -1.13 -19.90 -30.21
CA VAL A 84 -2.12 -20.48 -29.29
C VAL A 84 -1.98 -22.01 -29.24
N ARG A 85 -1.81 -22.65 -30.41
CA ARG A 85 -1.60 -24.10 -30.49
C ARG A 85 -0.30 -24.55 -29.81
N ARG A 86 0.76 -23.75 -29.89
CA ARG A 86 2.05 -24.03 -29.24
C ARG A 86 1.95 -23.91 -27.72
N ILE A 87 1.32 -22.85 -27.23
CA ILE A 87 1.15 -22.59 -25.80
C ILE A 87 0.27 -23.67 -25.16
N GLU A 88 -0.81 -24.08 -25.81
CA GLU A 88 -1.65 -25.19 -25.33
C GLU A 88 -0.89 -26.51 -25.32
N LEU A 89 -0.04 -26.79 -26.32
CA LEU A 89 0.81 -27.99 -26.32
C LEU A 89 1.81 -28.00 -25.16
N GLU A 90 2.38 -26.84 -24.82
CA GLU A 90 3.32 -26.67 -23.71
C GLU A 90 2.61 -26.77 -22.35
N ASP A 91 1.37 -26.27 -22.25
CA ASP A 91 0.51 -26.41 -21.08
C ASP A 91 0.03 -27.87 -20.89
N GLU A 92 -0.28 -28.58 -21.97
CA GLU A 92 -0.57 -30.03 -21.93
C GLU A 92 0.67 -30.87 -21.63
N LEU A 93 1.86 -30.48 -22.11
CA LEU A 93 3.13 -31.15 -21.79
C LEU A 93 3.55 -30.93 -20.33
N SER A 94 3.33 -29.72 -19.80
CA SER A 94 3.57 -29.41 -18.39
C SER A 94 2.57 -30.15 -17.50
N LYS A 95 1.27 -30.17 -17.85
CA LYS A 95 0.25 -31.02 -17.20
C LYS A 95 0.58 -32.51 -17.26
N ALA A 96 1.06 -33.01 -18.40
CA ALA A 96 1.50 -34.40 -18.56
C ALA A 96 2.76 -34.71 -17.73
N SER A 97 3.67 -33.74 -17.56
CA SER A 97 4.83 -33.87 -16.68
C SER A 97 4.46 -33.87 -15.19
N THR A 98 3.36 -33.21 -14.81
CA THR A 98 2.81 -33.20 -13.45
C THR A 98 1.84 -34.36 -13.16
N LEU A 99 1.38 -35.08 -14.19
CA LEU A 99 0.45 -36.23 -14.10
C LEU A 99 1.07 -37.50 -13.49
N ARG A 100 2.27 -37.42 -12.91
CA ARG A 100 2.81 -38.47 -12.04
C ARG A 100 2.39 -38.33 -10.58
N HIS A 101 1.69 -37.27 -10.17
CA HIS A 101 1.11 -37.16 -8.83
C HIS A 101 -0.34 -36.66 -8.89
N ASN A 102 -1.24 -37.62 -8.64
CA ASN A 102 -2.59 -37.51 -8.10
C ASN A 102 -3.52 -36.43 -8.66
N HIS A 103 -4.41 -36.90 -9.53
CA HIS A 103 -5.75 -36.34 -9.74
C HIS A 103 -6.48 -36.06 -8.43
N THR A 104 -6.93 -34.82 -8.24
CA THR A 104 -8.26 -34.57 -7.68
C THR A 104 -8.93 -33.43 -8.45
N PHE A 105 -10.13 -33.75 -8.89
CA PHE A 105 -11.07 -32.94 -9.65
C PHE A 105 -11.48 -31.70 -8.84
N CYS A 106 -11.34 -30.50 -9.39
CA CYS A 106 -11.94 -29.29 -8.83
C CYS A 106 -13.08 -28.83 -9.73
N GLU A 107 -14.30 -28.90 -9.20
CA GLU A 107 -15.50 -28.32 -9.80
C GLU A 107 -15.28 -26.82 -10.06
N MET A 108 -15.39 -26.40 -11.32
CA MET A 108 -15.53 -24.98 -11.66
C MET A 108 -16.87 -24.48 -11.14
N ARG A 109 -16.85 -23.83 -9.97
CA ARG A 109 -17.97 -23.02 -9.50
C ARG A 109 -17.78 -21.57 -9.94
N GLU A 110 -18.80 -21.13 -10.66
CA GLU A 110 -19.07 -19.82 -11.24
C GLU A 110 -18.46 -18.63 -10.47
N ARG A 111 -17.69 -17.81 -11.19
CA ARG A 111 -17.26 -16.47 -10.77
C ARG A 111 -18.37 -15.45 -11.12
N PRO A 112 -19.01 -14.78 -10.14
CA PRO A 112 -19.70 -13.52 -10.41
C PRO A 112 -18.77 -12.35 -10.03
N SER A 113 -18.71 -11.32 -10.90
CA SER A 113 -18.36 -9.90 -10.60
C SER A 113 -17.55 -9.16 -11.68
N TRP A 114 -17.29 -9.74 -12.85
CA TRP A 114 -16.69 -8.97 -13.96
C TRP A 114 -17.72 -8.33 -14.91
N ILE A 115 -18.99 -8.74 -14.81
CA ILE A 115 -20.10 -8.27 -15.66
C ILE A 115 -20.63 -6.89 -15.21
N SER A 116 -20.48 -6.52 -13.93
CA SER A 116 -21.02 -5.24 -13.41
C SER A 116 -20.19 -4.01 -13.78
N ASN A 117 -18.90 -4.17 -14.09
CA ASN A 117 -18.04 -3.07 -14.55
C ASN A 117 -18.02 -2.90 -16.08
N ILE A 118 -18.40 -3.94 -16.83
CA ILE A 118 -18.57 -3.88 -18.30
C ILE A 118 -19.94 -3.30 -18.70
N LEU A 119 -20.91 -3.27 -17.78
CA LEU A 119 -22.16 -2.52 -17.98
C LEU A 119 -21.94 -0.98 -17.99
N LYS A 120 -20.77 -0.49 -17.55
CA LYS A 120 -20.32 0.90 -17.73
C LYS A 120 -19.47 1.03 -19.00
N GLY A 121 -20.08 0.77 -20.15
CA GLY A 121 -19.47 0.79 -21.49
C GLY A 121 -18.71 2.08 -21.84
N ARG A 122 -17.45 2.21 -21.39
CA ARG A 122 -16.55 3.32 -21.74
C ARG A 122 -15.19 2.91 -22.29
N VAL A 123 -14.82 1.63 -22.28
CA VAL A 123 -13.51 1.17 -22.81
C VAL A 123 -13.55 0.84 -24.31
N ALA A 124 -14.72 0.49 -24.87
CA ALA A 124 -14.82 0.16 -26.29
C ALA A 124 -14.78 1.38 -27.25
N LEU A 125 -15.06 2.59 -26.75
CA LEU A 125 -15.09 3.84 -27.54
C LEU A 125 -13.73 4.57 -27.59
N SER A 126 -12.88 4.39 -26.58
CA SER A 126 -11.63 5.15 -26.40
C SER A 126 -10.60 4.87 -27.51
N THR A 127 -10.36 3.61 -27.88
CA THR A 127 -9.33 3.26 -28.87
C THR A 127 -9.72 3.58 -30.31
N ARG A 128 -11.02 3.59 -30.65
CA ARG A 128 -11.51 3.99 -31.99
C ARG A 128 -11.33 5.49 -32.23
N ILE A 129 -11.61 6.29 -31.20
CA ILE A 129 -11.59 7.75 -31.27
C ILE A 129 -10.16 8.27 -31.16
N ALA A 130 -9.30 7.63 -30.35
CA ALA A 130 -7.91 8.04 -30.21
C ALA A 130 -7.11 7.90 -31.51
N GLY A 131 -7.24 6.75 -32.21
CA GLY A 131 -6.51 6.51 -33.46
C GLY A 131 -6.90 7.49 -34.59
N THR A 132 -8.18 7.82 -34.71
CA THR A 132 -8.65 8.80 -35.70
C THR A 132 -8.20 10.21 -35.38
N ILE A 133 -8.20 10.61 -34.09
CA ILE A 133 -7.72 11.93 -33.65
C ILE A 133 -6.23 12.09 -33.93
N VAL A 134 -5.41 11.07 -33.65
CA VAL A 134 -3.97 11.09 -33.93
C VAL A 134 -3.71 11.20 -35.43
N MET A 135 -4.44 10.44 -36.25
CA MET A 135 -4.29 10.50 -37.71
C MET A 135 -4.66 11.88 -38.27
N ILE A 136 -5.81 12.43 -37.86
CA ILE A 136 -6.25 13.77 -38.28
C ILE A 136 -5.26 14.84 -37.79
N GLY A 137 -4.79 14.73 -36.55
CA GLY A 137 -3.78 15.64 -35.98
C GLY A 137 -2.47 15.62 -36.77
N PHE A 138 -2.00 14.45 -37.19
CA PHE A 138 -0.79 14.33 -38.01
C PHE A 138 -0.96 14.98 -39.39
N VAL A 139 -2.11 14.79 -40.04
CA VAL A 139 -2.40 15.43 -41.33
C VAL A 139 -2.47 16.95 -41.20
N ILE A 140 -3.04 17.47 -40.10
CA ILE A 140 -3.08 18.91 -39.81
C ILE A 140 -1.66 19.45 -39.58
N ILE A 141 -0.82 18.74 -38.81
CA ILE A 141 0.59 19.13 -38.59
C ILE A 141 1.36 19.15 -39.91
N ALA A 142 1.19 18.12 -40.76
CA ALA A 142 1.86 18.05 -42.05
C ALA A 142 1.41 19.19 -42.98
N GLN A 143 0.12 19.54 -42.97
CA GLN A 143 -0.38 20.68 -43.73
C GLN A 143 0.18 22.01 -43.22
N TRP A 144 0.28 22.19 -41.91
CA TRP A 144 0.78 23.42 -41.28
C TRP A 144 2.29 23.59 -41.51
N HIS A 145 3.08 22.52 -41.34
CA HIS A 145 4.54 22.56 -41.47
C HIS A 145 5.02 22.87 -42.89
N PHE A 146 4.36 22.34 -43.93
CA PHE A 146 4.84 22.49 -45.31
C PHE A 146 4.24 23.70 -46.05
N PHE A 147 3.13 24.27 -45.59
CA PHE A 147 2.38 25.30 -46.35
C PHE A 147 1.77 26.40 -45.46
N GLY A 148 2.50 26.81 -44.41
CA GLY A 148 2.05 27.73 -43.34
C GLY A 148 1.45 29.08 -43.76
N ASP A 149 1.62 29.53 -45.01
CA ASP A 149 1.05 30.80 -45.49
C ASP A 149 -0.38 30.70 -46.04
N VAL A 150 -0.95 29.49 -46.17
CA VAL A 150 -2.34 29.33 -46.64
C VAL A 150 -3.24 28.97 -45.46
N GLY A 151 -4.00 29.97 -44.98
CA GLY A 151 -4.94 29.82 -43.88
C GLY A 151 -5.92 28.65 -44.11
N ILE A 152 -6.05 27.80 -43.09
CA ILE A 152 -6.88 26.57 -43.08
C ILE A 152 -8.36 26.83 -43.45
N LEU A 153 -8.83 28.08 -43.34
CA LEU A 153 -10.23 28.48 -43.54
C LEU A 153 -10.60 28.96 -44.95
N GLU A 154 -9.64 29.17 -45.85
CA GLU A 154 -9.94 29.58 -47.24
C GLU A 154 -10.38 28.42 -48.16
N PRO A 155 -9.79 27.21 -48.13
CA PRO A 155 -10.28 26.10 -48.96
C PRO A 155 -11.62 25.52 -48.45
N ALA A 156 -11.93 25.66 -47.16
CA ALA A 156 -13.23 25.25 -46.60
C ALA A 156 -14.40 26.13 -47.11
N LYS A 157 -14.14 27.42 -47.39
CA LYS A 157 -15.12 28.33 -48.01
C LYS A 157 -15.38 28.00 -49.49
N ARG A 158 -14.40 27.44 -50.22
CA ARG A 158 -14.58 26.97 -51.61
C ARG A 158 -15.46 25.72 -51.73
N LEU A 159 -15.58 24.93 -50.66
CA LEU A 159 -16.35 23.68 -50.65
C LEU A 159 -17.83 23.88 -50.31
N PHE A 160 -18.17 24.97 -49.60
CA PHE A 160 -19.55 25.31 -49.22
C PHE A 160 -20.18 26.46 -50.02
N GLY A 161 -19.44 27.09 -50.94
CA GLY A 161 -19.93 28.16 -51.81
C GLY A 161 -20.11 27.71 -53.26
N ALA A 162 -21.31 27.27 -53.63
CA ALA A 162 -21.69 27.08 -55.01
C ALA A 162 -22.26 28.39 -55.60
N SER A 163 -21.55 29.02 -56.52
CA SER A 163 -22.18 29.72 -57.65
C SER A 163 -21.20 29.99 -58.79
N MET A 164 -21.66 29.55 -59.96
CA MET A 164 -21.22 29.80 -61.32
C MET A 164 -21.05 31.31 -61.63
N TRP A 165 -20.17 31.62 -62.60
CA TRP A 165 -19.91 32.93 -63.25
C TRP A 165 -19.01 33.93 -62.50
N GLN A 166 -17.71 33.89 -62.78
CA GLN A 166 -16.98 35.06 -63.31
C GLN A 166 -15.59 34.63 -63.80
N LEU A 167 -15.49 34.52 -65.13
CA LEU A 167 -14.26 34.66 -65.87
C LEU A 167 -13.77 36.10 -65.65
N SER A 168 -12.62 36.27 -65.01
CA SER A 168 -11.89 37.54 -65.03
C SER A 168 -10.41 37.23 -64.88
N ASP A 169 -9.69 37.52 -65.96
CA ASP A 169 -8.24 37.59 -66.04
C ASP A 169 -7.68 38.30 -64.80
N ALA A 170 -6.90 37.56 -64.01
CA ALA A 170 -5.95 38.14 -63.09
C ALA A 170 -4.57 37.80 -63.65
N THR A 171 -4.00 38.81 -64.29
CA THR A 171 -2.61 38.96 -64.70
C THR A 171 -1.64 38.22 -63.80
N GLU A 172 -0.87 37.31 -64.40
CA GLU A 172 0.32 36.69 -63.81
C GLU A 172 1.32 37.80 -63.43
N THR A 173 1.24 38.29 -62.20
CA THR A 173 2.42 38.84 -61.53
C THR A 173 3.21 37.66 -61.01
N VAL A 174 4.13 37.18 -61.85
CA VAL A 174 5.23 36.32 -61.43
C VAL A 174 5.95 37.04 -60.28
N SER A 175 5.67 36.63 -59.05
CA SER A 175 6.57 36.91 -57.93
C SER A 175 7.89 36.18 -58.23
N PRO A 176 9.04 36.86 -58.08
CA PRO A 176 10.32 36.18 -58.23
C PRO A 176 10.42 35.08 -57.15
N PRO A 177 11.15 33.98 -57.41
CA PRO A 177 11.34 32.95 -56.40
C PRO A 177 12.06 33.56 -55.20
N GLU A 178 11.38 33.61 -54.06
CA GLU A 178 11.92 34.15 -52.82
C GLU A 178 12.97 33.16 -52.27
N GLU A 179 14.22 33.45 -52.65
CA GLU A 179 15.51 33.18 -51.98
C GLU A 179 15.61 31.98 -51.03
N ILE A 180 15.74 30.79 -51.62
CA ILE A 180 16.65 29.79 -51.06
C ILE A 180 18.07 30.23 -51.47
N HIS A 181 19.03 30.28 -50.54
CA HIS A 181 20.49 30.52 -50.75
C HIS A 181 21.07 31.93 -50.50
N GLN A 182 20.83 32.56 -49.35
CA GLN A 182 21.70 33.68 -48.92
C GLN A 182 23.10 33.23 -48.49
N ALA A 183 24.11 33.56 -49.29
CA ALA A 183 25.51 33.33 -49.00
C ALA A 183 26.13 34.49 -48.18
N ARG A 184 26.83 34.18 -47.08
CA ARG A 184 27.37 35.17 -46.13
C ARG A 184 28.74 35.77 -46.48
N SER A 185 29.34 35.39 -47.61
CA SER A 185 30.57 36.03 -48.12
C SER A 185 30.54 36.09 -49.64
N PRO A 186 31.19 37.09 -50.28
CA PRO A 186 31.22 37.18 -51.74
C PRO A 186 31.79 35.92 -52.41
N GLY A 187 32.78 35.27 -51.78
CA GLY A 187 33.34 34.01 -52.26
C GLY A 187 32.40 32.80 -52.08
N SER A 188 31.61 32.78 -51.01
CA SER A 188 30.57 31.76 -50.81
C SER A 188 29.40 31.94 -51.78
N TRP A 189 29.05 33.19 -52.12
CA TRP A 189 28.02 33.51 -53.09
C TRP A 189 28.40 33.00 -54.49
N LEU A 190 29.64 33.28 -54.92
CA LEU A 190 30.19 32.78 -56.18
C LEU A 190 30.23 31.25 -56.28
N ARG A 191 30.45 30.55 -55.15
CA ARG A 191 30.45 29.07 -55.10
C ARG A 191 29.05 28.44 -55.09
N LEU A 192 28.03 29.22 -54.73
CA LEU A 192 26.63 28.78 -54.70
C LEU A 192 25.93 28.97 -56.06
N GLN A 193 26.55 29.68 -57.00
CA GLN A 193 26.02 29.82 -58.36
C GLN A 193 26.24 28.54 -59.17
N ASP A 194 25.25 28.22 -60.00
CA ASP A 194 25.31 27.06 -60.88
C ASP A 194 26.46 27.20 -61.90
N HIS A 195 27.06 26.07 -62.25
CA HIS A 195 28.21 25.99 -63.15
C HIS A 195 27.91 26.68 -64.51
N GLU A 196 26.67 26.58 -65.00
CA GLU A 196 26.25 27.16 -66.27
C GLU A 196 26.23 28.68 -66.22
N THR A 197 25.78 29.28 -65.12
CA THR A 197 25.77 30.74 -64.93
C THR A 197 27.19 31.30 -64.86
N ALA A 198 28.12 30.57 -64.23
CA ALA A 198 29.54 30.95 -64.24
C ALA A 198 30.15 30.87 -65.66
N GLN A 199 29.75 29.87 -66.46
CA GLN A 199 30.18 29.74 -67.85
C GLN A 199 29.63 30.87 -68.73
N GLU A 200 28.38 31.30 -68.52
CA GLU A 200 27.78 32.44 -69.22
C GLU A 200 28.50 33.75 -68.89
N VAL A 201 28.84 33.99 -67.63
CA VAL A 201 29.59 35.19 -67.21
C VAL A 201 31.01 35.19 -67.78
N ILE A 202 31.67 34.04 -67.81
CA ILE A 202 32.98 33.87 -68.46
C ILE A 202 32.86 34.15 -69.96
N ASN A 203 31.83 33.60 -70.61
CA ASN A 203 31.57 33.79 -72.03
C ASN A 203 31.26 35.25 -72.37
N ALA A 204 30.51 35.95 -71.51
CA ALA A 204 30.14 37.35 -71.70
C ALA A 204 31.34 38.29 -71.54
N ILE A 205 32.26 38.01 -70.62
CA ILE A 205 33.40 38.87 -70.33
C ILE A 205 34.60 38.55 -71.24
N LYS A 206 34.92 37.27 -71.42
CA LYS A 206 36.00 36.82 -72.31
C LYS A 206 35.75 35.37 -72.80
N PRO A 207 35.15 35.18 -73.98
CA PRO A 207 34.64 33.88 -74.44
C PRO A 207 35.69 32.80 -74.70
N SER A 208 36.99 33.13 -74.71
CA SER A 208 38.08 32.18 -74.87
C SER A 208 38.84 31.84 -73.57
N ALA A 209 38.40 32.38 -72.43
CA ALA A 209 39.04 32.12 -71.14
C ALA A 209 38.37 30.96 -70.40
N PHE A 210 39.15 30.08 -69.76
CA PHE A 210 38.65 28.98 -68.93
C PHE A 210 38.58 29.33 -67.43
N SER A 211 39.17 30.46 -67.04
CA SER A 211 39.13 30.99 -65.67
C SER A 211 39.30 32.50 -65.67
N TYR A 212 38.72 33.17 -64.67
CA TYR A 212 38.91 34.59 -64.40
C TYR A 212 39.09 34.81 -62.89
N THR A 213 39.78 35.87 -62.52
CA THR A 213 39.98 36.27 -61.12
C THR A 213 39.21 37.56 -60.88
N ALA A 214 38.14 37.50 -60.09
CA ALA A 214 37.35 38.68 -59.72
C ALA A 214 37.83 39.23 -58.37
N GLN A 215 38.07 40.54 -58.30
CA GLN A 215 38.46 41.22 -57.07
C GLN A 215 37.23 42.00 -56.56
N VAL A 216 36.61 41.49 -55.50
CA VAL A 216 35.41 42.09 -54.90
C VAL A 216 35.86 43.03 -53.78
N TYR A 217 35.51 44.31 -53.89
CA TYR A 217 35.81 45.33 -52.89
C TYR A 217 34.59 45.57 -52.00
N ASP A 218 34.77 45.59 -50.67
CA ASP A 218 33.74 46.04 -49.73
C ASP A 218 33.49 47.55 -49.90
N PRO A 219 32.25 48.05 -49.72
CA PRO A 219 31.96 49.47 -49.85
C PRO A 219 32.69 50.28 -48.77
N LEU A 220 33.43 51.31 -49.21
CA LEU A 220 34.06 52.30 -48.34
C LEU A 220 32.99 53.25 -47.76
N VAL A 221 32.70 53.11 -46.46
CA VAL A 221 31.80 54.01 -45.73
C VAL A 221 32.62 55.08 -45.02
N PHE A 222 32.43 56.36 -45.37
CA PHE A 222 33.05 57.48 -44.67
C PHE A 222 32.30 57.75 -43.36
N VAL A 223 32.97 57.55 -42.23
CA VAL A 223 32.44 57.81 -40.87
C VAL A 223 33.24 58.95 -40.25
N LEU A 224 32.54 59.94 -39.69
CA LEU A 224 33.19 61.06 -39.00
C LEU A 224 33.94 60.52 -37.77
N LYS A 225 35.15 61.03 -37.50
CA LYS A 225 35.90 60.66 -36.29
C LYS A 225 35.02 60.88 -35.06
N ASP A 226 34.88 59.84 -34.24
CA ASP A 226 34.03 59.76 -33.04
C ASP A 226 32.51 59.59 -33.25
N SER A 227 32.04 59.30 -34.46
CA SER A 227 30.63 58.94 -34.68
C SER A 227 30.39 57.43 -34.64
N ASN A 228 29.80 56.95 -33.54
CA ASN A 228 29.36 55.56 -33.39
C ASN A 228 27.93 55.40 -33.94
N ARG A 229 27.79 54.79 -35.12
CA ARG A 229 26.49 54.43 -35.75
C ARG A 229 26.16 52.95 -35.68
N THR A 230 26.85 52.18 -34.83
CA THR A 230 26.33 50.87 -34.46
C THR A 230 25.08 51.12 -33.60
N PRO A 231 23.85 50.72 -34.02
CA PRO A 231 22.77 50.64 -33.04
C PRO A 231 23.29 49.78 -31.90
N PRO A 232 23.01 50.11 -30.63
CA PRO A 232 23.54 49.35 -29.51
C PRO A 232 23.13 47.89 -29.71
N GLN A 233 24.06 47.07 -30.21
CA GLN A 233 23.89 45.64 -30.30
C GLN A 233 23.97 45.19 -28.84
N GLN A 234 22.82 45.18 -28.19
CA GLN A 234 22.64 44.42 -26.97
C GLN A 234 23.18 43.04 -27.29
N LYS A 235 24.27 42.66 -26.61
CA LYS A 235 25.02 41.45 -26.89
C LYS A 235 24.08 40.26 -26.68
N GLN A 236 23.36 39.89 -27.73
CA GLN A 236 22.35 38.85 -27.69
C GLN A 236 23.11 37.55 -27.46
N ARG A 237 22.80 36.89 -26.35
CA ARG A 237 23.58 35.76 -25.82
C ARG A 237 23.44 34.49 -26.67
N LEU A 238 22.47 34.46 -27.58
CA LEU A 238 22.12 33.32 -28.40
C LEU A 238 22.32 33.63 -29.88
N LEU A 239 22.51 32.58 -30.68
CA LEU A 239 22.68 32.69 -32.13
C LEU A 239 21.45 33.34 -32.76
N PRO A 240 21.59 34.15 -33.83
CA PRO A 240 20.47 34.79 -34.52
C PRO A 240 19.37 33.81 -34.95
N ALA A 241 19.75 32.60 -35.37
CA ALA A 241 18.80 31.54 -35.74
C ALA A 241 17.92 31.07 -34.56
N ALA A 242 18.41 31.14 -33.32
CA ALA A 242 17.63 30.78 -32.14
C ALA A 242 16.57 31.84 -31.85
N TYR A 243 16.87 33.13 -32.05
CA TYR A 243 15.88 34.20 -31.91
C TYR A 243 14.82 34.14 -33.01
N ASP A 244 15.23 33.79 -34.23
CA ASP A 244 14.33 33.63 -35.35
C ASP A 244 13.35 32.46 -35.14
N PHE A 245 13.87 31.32 -34.65
CA PHE A 245 13.06 30.20 -34.21
C PHE A 245 12.11 30.57 -33.07
N VAL A 246 12.59 31.30 -32.06
CA VAL A 246 11.79 31.71 -30.90
C VAL A 246 10.63 32.63 -31.30
N ASN A 247 10.86 33.55 -32.24
CA ASN A 247 9.85 34.52 -32.63
C ASN A 247 8.88 34.00 -33.69
N HIS A 248 9.32 33.13 -34.61
CA HIS A 248 8.49 32.72 -35.75
C HIS A 248 7.99 31.27 -35.66
N GLN A 249 8.71 30.34 -35.02
CA GLN A 249 8.38 28.89 -35.05
C GLN A 249 8.09 28.26 -33.66
N LEU A 250 8.25 29.02 -32.58
CA LEU A 250 8.11 28.51 -31.21
C LEU A 250 6.70 28.02 -30.88
N ALA A 251 5.67 28.74 -31.35
CA ALA A 251 4.29 28.35 -31.10
C ALA A 251 3.95 26.99 -31.76
N GLU A 252 4.40 26.78 -32.99
CA GLU A 252 4.21 25.53 -33.74
C GLU A 252 4.99 24.36 -33.11
N PHE A 253 6.20 24.64 -32.61
CA PHE A 253 7.02 23.67 -31.90
C PHE A 253 6.40 23.25 -30.55
N ILE A 254 5.83 24.20 -29.79
CA ILE A 254 5.17 23.88 -28.52
C ILE A 254 3.89 23.06 -28.76
N ILE A 255 3.08 23.41 -29.77
CA ILE A 255 1.86 22.67 -30.09
C ILE A 255 2.19 21.24 -30.53
N SER A 256 3.22 21.04 -31.34
CA SER A 256 3.65 19.69 -31.74
C SER A 256 4.19 18.87 -30.57
N ILE A 257 4.97 19.47 -29.65
CA ILE A 257 5.40 18.80 -28.41
C ILE A 257 4.21 18.41 -27.53
N VAL A 258 3.21 19.29 -27.38
CA VAL A 258 2.02 18.99 -26.58
C VAL A 258 1.22 17.85 -27.20
N LEU A 259 1.05 17.83 -28.52
CA LEU A 259 0.32 16.76 -29.20
C LEU A 259 1.06 15.41 -29.11
N VAL A 260 2.38 15.41 -29.35
CA VAL A 260 3.22 14.21 -29.24
C VAL A 260 3.28 13.72 -27.79
N GLY A 261 3.42 14.64 -26.83
CA GLY A 261 3.40 14.35 -25.40
C GLY A 261 2.05 13.80 -24.93
N ALA A 262 0.94 14.34 -25.43
CA ALA A 262 -0.40 13.81 -25.15
C ALA A 262 -0.60 12.41 -25.75
N GLY A 263 -0.10 12.17 -26.98
CA GLY A 263 -0.11 10.86 -27.62
C GLY A 263 0.72 9.83 -26.85
N LEU A 264 1.94 10.19 -26.45
CA LEU A 264 2.83 9.37 -25.63
C LEU A 264 2.23 9.10 -24.24
N ARG A 265 1.60 10.10 -23.62
CA ARG A 265 0.94 9.92 -22.33
C ARG A 265 -0.27 9.00 -22.44
N LEU A 266 -1.04 9.09 -23.53
CA LEU A 266 -2.19 8.21 -23.76
C LEU A 266 -1.73 6.77 -24.04
N LEU A 267 -0.65 6.59 -24.81
CA LEU A 267 -0.02 5.30 -25.06
C LEU A 267 0.59 4.71 -23.77
N ALA A 268 1.32 5.51 -23.00
CA ALA A 268 1.93 5.12 -21.74
C ALA A 268 0.87 4.80 -20.69
N SER A 269 -0.22 5.58 -20.60
CA SER A 269 -1.34 5.27 -19.72
C SER A 269 -2.03 3.97 -20.13
N TYR A 270 -2.14 3.68 -21.42
CA TYR A 270 -2.72 2.42 -21.91
C TYR A 270 -1.81 1.21 -21.63
N LEU A 271 -0.49 1.37 -21.77
CA LEU A 271 0.49 0.34 -21.43
C LEU A 271 0.60 0.13 -19.91
N LEU A 272 0.60 1.19 -19.12
CA LEU A 272 0.62 1.13 -17.66
C LEU A 272 -0.69 0.60 -17.07
N LEU A 273 -1.85 0.87 -17.68
CA LEU A 273 -3.12 0.24 -17.26
C LEU A 273 -3.12 -1.27 -17.55
N ALA A 274 -2.46 -1.70 -18.63
CA ALA A 274 -2.25 -3.12 -18.91
C ALA A 274 -1.22 -3.74 -17.94
N ASP A 275 -0.23 -2.96 -17.50
CA ASP A 275 0.78 -3.39 -16.51
C ASP A 275 0.29 -3.31 -15.05
N GLU A 276 -0.68 -2.44 -14.73
CA GLU A 276 -1.38 -2.40 -13.44
C GLU A 276 -2.32 -3.60 -13.29
N GLU A 277 -3.03 -4.02 -14.36
CA GLU A 277 -3.85 -5.24 -14.31
C GLU A 277 -3.03 -6.55 -14.29
N THR A 278 -1.79 -6.56 -14.80
CA THR A 278 -0.87 -7.69 -14.65
C THR A 278 -0.08 -7.63 -13.34
N SER A 279 0.30 -6.45 -12.84
CA SER A 279 1.01 -6.31 -11.55
C SER A 279 0.09 -6.51 -10.34
N ASP A 280 -1.17 -6.08 -10.38
CA ASP A 280 -2.17 -6.44 -9.35
C ASP A 280 -2.52 -7.94 -9.38
N LYS A 281 -2.27 -8.64 -10.49
CA LYS A 281 -2.42 -10.10 -10.60
C LYS A 281 -1.13 -10.88 -10.32
N LEU A 282 0.05 -10.27 -10.48
CA LEU A 282 1.35 -10.84 -10.11
C LEU A 282 1.69 -10.59 -8.64
N SER A 283 1.10 -9.58 -7.99
CA SER A 283 1.11 -9.43 -6.53
C SER A 283 0.04 -10.25 -5.81
N GLY A 284 -0.76 -11.02 -6.57
CA GLY A 284 -1.92 -11.76 -6.08
C GLY A 284 -1.74 -13.28 -5.95
N PHE A 285 -0.60 -13.84 -6.33
CA PHE A 285 -0.33 -15.28 -6.19
C PHE A 285 1.10 -15.54 -5.70
N ASP A 286 1.35 -15.16 -4.45
CA ASP A 286 2.23 -15.94 -3.59
C ASP A 286 1.31 -16.74 -2.66
N GLU A 287 0.58 -17.70 -3.25
CA GLU A 287 -0.40 -18.59 -2.59
C GLU A 287 0.26 -19.53 -1.56
N SER A 288 1.55 -19.33 -1.29
CA SER A 288 2.37 -20.04 -0.31
C SER A 288 2.86 -19.17 0.86
N SER A 289 2.79 -17.83 0.80
CA SER A 289 3.31 -16.98 1.90
C SER A 289 2.23 -16.67 2.93
N THR A 290 2.41 -17.21 4.14
CA THR A 290 1.52 -16.92 5.27
C THR A 290 1.75 -15.50 5.82
N LEU A 291 2.90 -14.88 5.55
CA LEU A 291 3.28 -13.58 6.08
C LEU A 291 3.17 -12.44 5.04
N SER A 292 2.33 -11.44 5.32
CA SER A 292 2.23 -10.22 4.50
C SER A 292 2.78 -8.99 5.23
N VAL A 293 3.48 -8.12 4.50
CA VAL A 293 4.09 -6.90 5.04
C VAL A 293 3.64 -5.71 4.19
N LYS A 294 2.94 -4.76 4.81
CA LYS A 294 2.52 -3.49 4.19
C LYS A 294 3.33 -2.33 4.77
N THR A 295 3.77 -1.43 3.90
CA THR A 295 4.56 -0.25 4.30
C THR A 295 3.69 1.00 4.23
N LEU A 296 3.65 1.77 5.32
CA LEU A 296 3.04 3.10 5.40
C LEU A 296 4.18 4.12 5.48
N SER A 297 4.50 4.75 4.34
CA SER A 297 5.59 5.72 4.19
C SER A 297 5.07 7.10 3.75
N GLY A 298 5.95 8.10 3.68
CA GLY A 298 5.61 9.45 3.20
C GLY A 298 4.86 10.33 4.22
N GLY A 299 4.79 9.88 5.47
CA GLY A 299 4.20 10.62 6.57
C GLY A 299 5.24 11.45 7.31
N HIS A 300 5.75 10.87 8.40
CA HIS A 300 6.56 11.60 9.38
C HIS A 300 7.93 11.99 8.81
N VAL A 301 8.42 13.16 9.26
CA VAL A 301 9.76 13.66 8.90
C VAL A 301 10.82 13.12 9.86
N LEU A 302 10.44 12.89 11.12
CA LEU A 302 11.29 12.34 12.17
C LEU A 302 10.68 11.06 12.74
N ASP A 303 11.40 10.40 13.64
CA ASP A 303 10.99 9.12 14.20
C ASP A 303 9.61 9.17 14.86
N VAL A 304 8.85 8.08 14.69
CA VAL A 304 7.56 7.87 15.34
C VAL A 304 7.81 7.58 16.82
N ALA A 305 7.31 8.46 17.69
CA ALA A 305 7.49 8.36 19.14
C ALA A 305 6.38 7.53 19.81
N MET A 306 5.15 7.59 19.29
CA MET A 306 4.01 6.82 19.80
C MET A 306 3.07 6.36 18.69
N ILE A 307 2.43 5.22 18.91
CA ILE A 307 1.44 4.63 18.01
C ILE A 307 0.28 4.05 18.82
N ALA A 308 -0.94 4.30 18.37
CA ALA A 308 -2.16 3.66 18.82
C ALA A 308 -2.89 3.11 17.60
N ALA A 309 -3.64 2.03 17.76
CA ALA A 309 -4.40 1.45 16.68
C ALA A 309 -5.80 1.07 17.15
N SER A 310 -6.75 1.10 16.23
CA SER A 310 -8.10 0.60 16.42
C SER A 310 -8.28 -0.74 15.72
N SER A 311 -9.22 -1.55 16.21
CA SER A 311 -9.68 -2.80 15.60
C SER A 311 -10.12 -2.64 14.14
N ASP A 312 -10.59 -1.45 13.75
CA ASP A 312 -11.11 -1.18 12.41
C ASP A 312 -10.02 -0.92 11.37
N GLY A 313 -8.73 -1.05 11.70
CA GLY A 313 -7.64 -0.82 10.76
C GLY A 313 -7.19 0.64 10.67
N GLN A 314 -7.56 1.48 11.64
CA GLN A 314 -7.02 2.83 11.78
C GLN A 314 -5.81 2.84 12.71
N ILE A 315 -4.76 3.55 12.31
CA ILE A 315 -3.54 3.75 13.11
C ILE A 315 -3.38 5.24 13.37
N VAL A 316 -3.11 5.62 14.61
CA VAL A 316 -2.70 6.98 14.96
C VAL A 316 -1.24 6.96 15.37
N SER A 317 -0.42 7.79 14.73
CA SER A 317 0.99 7.93 15.03
C SER A 317 1.32 9.36 15.42
N ALA A 318 2.19 9.51 16.42
CA ALA A 318 2.75 10.80 16.81
C ALA A 318 4.27 10.76 16.65
N GLY A 319 4.80 11.68 15.87
CA GLY A 319 6.22 11.79 15.56
C GLY A 319 6.96 12.80 16.43
N LEU A 320 8.29 12.67 16.49
CA LEU A 320 9.18 13.70 17.04
C LEU A 320 9.15 15.01 16.22
N ASP A 321 8.60 14.96 15.01
CA ASP A 321 8.30 16.12 14.16
C ASP A 321 7.13 16.98 14.67
N ARG A 322 6.58 16.62 15.84
CA ARG A 322 5.41 17.25 16.48
C ARG A 322 4.17 17.22 15.58
N THR A 323 4.03 16.17 14.77
CA THR A 323 2.81 15.89 14.01
C THR A 323 2.11 14.67 14.59
N ILE A 324 0.78 14.68 14.48
CA ILE A 324 -0.05 13.50 14.74
C ILE A 324 -0.72 13.17 13.42
N ARG A 325 -0.57 11.92 12.97
CA ARG A 325 -1.19 11.41 11.76
C ARG A 325 -2.15 10.28 12.08
N VAL A 326 -3.25 10.24 11.34
CA VAL A 326 -4.17 9.10 11.30
C VAL A 326 -4.00 8.43 9.95
N TRP A 327 -3.77 7.13 9.96
CA TRP A 327 -3.62 6.27 8.80
C TRP A 327 -4.82 5.33 8.72
N ASP A 328 -5.37 5.17 7.52
CA ASP A 328 -6.38 4.15 7.23
C ASP A 328 -5.75 3.05 6.38
N ILE A 329 -5.62 1.85 6.97
CA ILE A 329 -5.03 0.70 6.27
C ILE A 329 -5.96 0.18 5.18
N ARG A 330 -7.29 0.33 5.33
CA ARG A 330 -8.30 -0.15 4.38
C ARG A 330 -8.27 0.67 3.10
N SER A 331 -8.16 1.98 3.22
CA SER A 331 -8.12 2.91 2.09
C SER A 331 -6.73 3.05 1.48
N HIS A 332 -6.09 1.93 1.10
CA HIS A 332 -4.75 1.90 0.50
C HIS A 332 -3.63 2.55 1.33
N GLY A 333 -3.79 2.73 2.65
CA GLY A 333 -2.77 3.35 3.49
C GLY A 333 -2.74 4.87 3.44
N THR A 334 -3.85 5.52 3.04
CA THR A 334 -3.96 6.98 3.11
C THR A 334 -3.76 7.47 4.54
N SER A 335 -3.16 8.64 4.68
CA SER A 335 -3.08 9.33 5.97
C SER A 335 -3.39 10.80 5.84
N TYR A 336 -3.86 11.37 6.95
CA TYR A 336 -4.02 12.80 7.11
C TYR A 336 -3.37 13.27 8.40
N GLU A 337 -2.86 14.50 8.41
CA GLU A 337 -2.33 15.16 9.60
C GLU A 337 -3.48 15.78 10.39
N LEU A 338 -3.48 15.60 11.72
CA LEU A 338 -4.46 16.28 12.56
C LEU A 338 -4.17 17.79 12.59
N PRO A 339 -5.13 18.65 12.22
CA PRO A 339 -4.94 20.08 12.20
C PRO A 339 -4.75 20.63 13.62
N GLY A 340 -3.87 21.63 13.78
CA GLY A 340 -3.67 22.30 15.07
C GLY A 340 -2.82 21.55 16.10
N ALA A 341 -2.18 20.43 15.73
CA ALA A 341 -1.20 19.76 16.59
C ALA A 341 0.07 20.63 16.83
N LYS A 342 0.46 21.43 15.83
CA LYS A 342 1.56 22.40 15.87
C LYS A 342 1.06 23.82 16.17
N LEU A 343 0.60 24.07 17.39
CA LEU A 343 0.33 25.45 17.85
C LEU A 343 1.58 26.00 18.54
N LEU A 344 2.14 27.09 18.01
CA LEU A 344 3.33 27.79 18.55
C LEU A 344 3.03 28.65 19.79
N ASP A 345 1.76 28.86 20.13
CA ASP A 345 1.32 29.76 21.21
C ASP A 345 1.31 29.11 22.61
N GLY A 346 2.07 28.03 22.83
CA GLY A 346 2.09 27.31 24.11
C GLY A 346 0.83 26.47 24.43
N ARG A 347 -0.20 26.50 23.56
CA ARG A 347 -1.40 25.65 23.60
C ARG A 347 -1.26 24.33 22.82
N GLY A 348 -0.02 23.93 22.53
CA GLY A 348 0.29 22.69 21.80
C GLY A 348 -0.12 21.43 22.56
N LEU A 349 -0.29 20.33 21.83
CA LEU A 349 -0.57 19.00 22.40
C LEU A 349 0.70 18.26 22.83
N PHE A 350 1.87 18.78 22.50
CA PHE A 350 3.16 18.18 22.82
C PHE A 350 3.77 18.78 24.10
N PRO A 351 4.40 17.97 24.96
CA PRO A 351 4.62 16.53 24.82
C PRO A 351 3.34 15.71 25.09
N ILE A 352 3.12 14.68 24.27
CA ILE A 352 1.98 13.77 24.40
C ILE A 352 2.37 12.67 25.39
N LEU A 353 1.53 12.44 26.40
CA LEU A 353 1.72 11.45 27.46
C LEU A 353 0.96 10.14 27.18
N GLY A 354 -0.13 10.22 26.40
CA GLY A 354 -0.95 9.05 26.07
C GLY A 354 -1.87 9.32 24.88
N ILE A 355 -2.11 8.27 24.10
CA ILE A 355 -3.05 8.26 22.96
C ILE A 355 -3.94 7.02 23.12
N ALA A 356 -5.25 7.18 22.96
CA ALA A 356 -6.20 6.08 22.98
C ALA A 356 -7.23 6.28 21.87
N VAL A 357 -7.66 5.18 21.25
CA VAL A 357 -8.76 5.18 20.28
C VAL A 357 -9.93 4.43 20.91
N ASP A 358 -11.13 4.93 20.65
CA ASP A 358 -12.37 4.32 21.10
C ASP A 358 -12.61 2.96 20.42
N ALA A 359 -13.37 2.08 21.08
CA ALA A 359 -13.67 0.73 20.55
C ALA A 359 -14.42 0.79 19.21
N ASP A 360 -15.27 1.80 19.02
CA ASP A 360 -16.02 2.05 17.79
C ASP A 360 -15.21 2.82 16.71
N SER A 361 -13.93 3.13 16.96
CA SER A 361 -13.09 3.97 16.08
C SER A 361 -13.65 5.37 15.77
N LYS A 362 -14.53 5.90 16.61
CA LYS A 362 -15.16 7.23 16.41
C LYS A 362 -14.40 8.37 17.07
N TRP A 363 -13.82 8.10 18.23
CA TRP A 363 -13.12 9.10 19.03
C TRP A 363 -11.66 8.72 19.22
N LEU A 364 -10.80 9.74 19.14
CA LEU A 364 -9.39 9.67 19.45
C LEU A 364 -9.10 10.59 20.63
N ALA A 365 -8.54 10.05 21.70
CA ALA A 365 -8.11 10.80 22.87
C ALA A 365 -6.61 11.04 22.86
N ILE A 366 -6.22 12.29 23.07
CA ILE A 366 -4.83 12.71 23.17
C ILE A 366 -4.65 13.42 24.50
N MET A 367 -3.76 12.88 25.33
CA MET A 367 -3.40 13.49 26.61
C MET A 367 -2.04 14.15 26.51
N SER A 368 -2.00 15.44 26.81
CA SER A 368 -0.77 16.21 26.99
C SER A 368 -0.52 16.46 28.49
N VAL A 369 0.56 17.16 28.81
CA VAL A 369 0.88 17.56 30.19
C VAL A 369 -0.18 18.51 30.76
N THR A 370 -0.73 19.40 29.93
CA THR A 370 -1.60 20.50 30.39
C THR A 370 -3.08 20.26 30.11
N GLN A 371 -3.41 19.45 29.11
CA GLN A 371 -4.78 19.26 28.66
C GLN A 371 -5.00 17.88 28.02
N ILE A 372 -6.24 17.40 28.09
CA ILE A 372 -6.74 16.29 27.28
C ILE A 372 -7.58 16.90 26.15
N ARG A 373 -7.40 16.37 24.94
CA ARG A 373 -8.19 16.77 23.79
C ARG A 373 -8.72 15.54 23.06
N LEU A 374 -9.98 15.61 22.64
CA LEU A 374 -10.61 14.56 21.85
C LEU A 374 -10.78 15.02 20.41
N TRP A 375 -10.53 14.10 19.50
CA TRP A 375 -10.74 14.27 18.08
C TRP A 375 -11.83 13.33 17.62
N ASN A 376 -12.86 13.88 16.98
CA ASN A 376 -13.87 13.08 16.31
C ASN A 376 -13.32 12.63 14.96
N LEU A 377 -13.12 11.31 14.80
CA LEU A 377 -12.60 10.70 13.58
C LEU A 377 -13.64 10.68 12.44
N THR A 378 -14.93 10.86 12.75
CA THR A 378 -16.02 10.89 11.76
C THR A 378 -16.31 12.30 11.25
N GLU A 379 -16.33 13.28 12.15
CA GLU A 379 -16.64 14.69 11.83
C GLU A 379 -15.39 15.53 11.56
N TYR A 380 -14.19 14.99 11.81
CA TYR A 380 -12.90 15.69 11.70
C TYR A 380 -12.88 17.00 12.49
N ALA A 381 -13.34 16.94 13.74
CA ALA A 381 -13.48 18.10 14.64
C ALA A 381 -12.85 17.85 16.01
N TRP A 382 -12.26 18.91 16.58
CA TRP A 382 -11.74 18.89 17.95
C TRP A 382 -12.85 19.18 18.96
N SER A 383 -12.81 18.46 20.08
CA SER A 383 -13.55 18.82 21.29
C SER A 383 -12.95 20.05 21.99
N GLU A 384 -13.70 20.60 22.93
CA GLU A 384 -13.16 21.55 23.91
C GLU A 384 -11.99 20.89 24.68
N PRO A 385 -10.93 21.68 24.98
CA PRO A 385 -9.81 21.18 25.77
C PRO A 385 -10.21 21.00 27.23
N ILE A 386 -9.80 19.88 27.81
CA ILE A 386 -10.04 19.57 29.22
C ILE A 386 -8.72 19.81 29.96
N ALA A 387 -8.67 20.85 30.79
CA ALA A 387 -7.47 21.21 31.54
C ALA A 387 -7.09 20.12 32.56
N MET A 388 -5.80 19.81 32.65
CA MET A 388 -5.24 18.86 33.61
C MET A 388 -4.64 19.61 34.80
N GLY A 389 -4.79 19.04 35.99
CA GLY A 389 -4.14 19.55 37.20
C GLY A 389 -2.61 19.49 37.10
N SER A 390 -1.94 20.38 37.84
CA SER A 390 -0.48 20.40 37.99
C SER A 390 0.04 19.02 38.45
N GLY A 391 0.99 18.44 37.71
CA GLY A 391 1.62 17.14 38.07
C GLY A 391 1.25 15.94 37.19
N SER A 392 0.74 16.16 35.96
CA SER A 392 0.39 15.06 35.03
C SER A 392 1.62 14.20 34.68
N HIS A 393 1.70 13.01 35.28
CA HIS A 393 2.67 11.97 34.94
C HIS A 393 2.12 11.06 33.83
N ASN A 394 3.01 10.27 33.20
CA ASN A 394 2.58 9.25 32.24
C ASN A 394 1.53 8.32 32.86
N PRO A 395 0.38 8.13 32.20
CA PRO A 395 -0.68 7.27 32.72
C PRO A 395 -0.24 5.80 32.60
N GLU A 396 -0.62 4.97 33.55
CA GLU A 396 -0.49 3.51 33.42
C GLU A 396 -1.72 2.92 32.70
N VAL A 397 -2.88 3.55 32.84
CA VAL A 397 -4.11 3.25 32.08
C VAL A 397 -4.64 4.53 31.46
N PHE A 398 -4.87 4.51 30.16
CA PHE A 398 -5.52 5.57 29.40
C PHE A 398 -6.41 4.92 28.35
N CYS A 399 -7.72 4.83 28.63
CA CYS A 399 -8.66 4.14 27.75
C CYS A 399 -10.05 4.80 27.79
N PHE A 400 -10.84 4.58 26.74
CA PHE A 400 -12.26 4.93 26.74
C PHE A 400 -13.04 4.00 27.67
N HIS A 401 -14.05 4.56 28.32
CA HIS A 401 -15.00 3.78 29.11
C HIS A 401 -15.82 2.88 28.18
N PRO A 402 -16.14 1.61 28.51
CA PRO A 402 -16.89 0.72 27.62
C PRO A 402 -18.34 1.17 27.37
N ARG A 403 -18.86 2.05 28.23
CA ARG A 403 -20.17 2.74 28.05
C ARG A 403 -20.05 4.11 27.38
N SER A 404 -18.87 4.45 26.87
CA SER A 404 -18.65 5.64 26.05
C SER A 404 -19.58 5.55 24.84
N THR A 405 -20.33 6.61 24.58
CA THR A 405 -21.14 6.69 23.36
C THR A 405 -20.62 7.81 22.48
N GLN A 406 -21.00 7.80 21.20
CA GLN A 406 -20.66 8.90 20.28
C GLN A 406 -21.07 10.28 20.83
N LYS A 407 -22.18 10.36 21.58
CA LYS A 407 -22.69 11.59 22.18
C LYS A 407 -22.12 11.91 23.57
N THR A 408 -21.52 10.95 24.25
CA THR A 408 -20.98 11.12 25.61
C THR A 408 -19.68 10.34 25.75
N PRO A 409 -18.58 10.82 25.15
CA PRO A 409 -17.30 10.17 25.32
C PRO A 409 -16.85 10.28 26.79
N ARG A 410 -16.46 9.15 27.36
CA ARG A 410 -15.94 9.04 28.73
C ARG A 410 -14.56 8.38 28.70
N LEU A 411 -13.62 8.93 29.46
CA LEU A 411 -12.25 8.45 29.57
C LEU A 411 -11.95 8.04 30.99
N VAL A 412 -11.23 6.93 31.14
CA VAL A 412 -10.70 6.49 32.43
C VAL A 412 -9.18 6.58 32.39
N ILE A 413 -8.63 7.30 33.36
CA ILE A 413 -7.19 7.55 33.46
C ILE A 413 -6.71 7.10 34.82
N VAL A 414 -5.69 6.25 34.85
CA VAL A 414 -5.02 5.85 36.08
C VAL A 414 -3.57 6.29 36.01
N ARG A 415 -3.19 7.16 36.94
CA ARG A 415 -1.84 7.73 37.03
C ARG A 415 -0.96 6.89 37.96
N LYS A 416 0.37 7.02 37.79
CA LYS A 416 1.35 6.30 38.63
C LYS A 416 1.31 6.68 40.11
N ASP A 417 0.73 7.82 40.44
CA ASP A 417 0.53 8.28 41.81
C ASP A 417 -0.64 7.57 42.53
N GLY A 418 -1.38 6.70 41.85
CA GLY A 418 -2.54 5.98 42.42
C GLY A 418 -3.87 6.71 42.26
N THR A 419 -3.90 7.85 41.56
CA THR A 419 -5.16 8.57 41.28
C THR A 419 -5.86 7.99 40.04
N LEU A 420 -7.17 7.74 40.17
CA LEU A 420 -8.04 7.44 39.04
C LEU A 420 -8.92 8.66 38.76
N THR A 421 -8.98 9.06 37.51
CA THR A 421 -9.83 10.16 37.09
C THR A 421 -10.74 9.69 35.97
N ASP A 422 -12.04 9.78 36.23
CA ASP A 422 -13.09 9.60 35.24
C ASP A 422 -13.40 10.97 34.64
N VAL A 423 -13.21 11.09 33.33
CA VAL A 423 -13.37 12.34 32.60
C VAL A 423 -14.54 12.19 31.65
N SER A 424 -15.58 12.99 31.89
CA SER A 424 -16.75 13.09 31.03
C SER A 424 -16.64 14.37 30.20
N VAL A 425 -16.95 14.28 28.90
CA VAL A 425 -16.63 15.36 27.94
C VAL A 425 -17.79 16.34 27.77
N ILE A 426 -19.02 15.88 28.05
CA ILE A 426 -20.26 16.62 27.81
C ILE A 426 -21.07 16.63 29.11
N GLY A 427 -21.19 17.81 29.73
CA GLY A 427 -21.84 18.05 31.02
C GLY A 427 -21.10 19.08 31.89
N ASP A 428 -21.77 19.63 32.91
CA ASP A 428 -21.18 20.55 33.89
C ASP A 428 -20.18 19.85 34.84
N ASP A 429 -20.27 18.53 34.98
CA ASP A 429 -19.44 17.74 35.90
C ASP A 429 -18.37 16.91 35.15
N ARG A 430 -17.43 17.65 34.54
CA ARG A 430 -16.46 17.11 33.56
C ARG A 430 -15.44 16.14 34.18
N ARG A 431 -15.32 16.07 35.51
CA ARG A 431 -14.22 15.34 36.17
C ARG A 431 -14.61 14.80 37.53
N HIS A 432 -14.64 13.47 37.64
CA HIS A 432 -14.73 12.77 38.91
C HIS A 432 -13.36 12.14 39.22
N GLU A 433 -12.62 12.73 40.15
CA GLU A 433 -11.43 12.10 40.70
C GLU A 433 -11.85 11.13 41.82
N ALA A 434 -11.41 9.88 41.70
CA ALA A 434 -11.52 8.91 42.78
C ALA A 434 -10.11 8.44 43.17
N GLY A 435 -9.84 8.39 44.48
CA GLY A 435 -8.61 7.82 44.99
C GLY A 435 -8.59 6.32 44.72
N VAL A 436 -7.59 5.82 43.98
CA VAL A 436 -7.56 4.42 43.55
C VAL A 436 -6.50 3.57 44.20
N CYS A 437 -5.50 4.10 44.91
CA CYS A 437 -4.63 3.30 45.76
C CYS A 437 -3.94 4.21 46.79
N HIS A 438 -3.59 3.68 47.96
CA HIS A 438 -2.62 4.33 48.84
C HIS A 438 -1.21 3.97 48.36
N GLY A 439 -0.51 4.91 47.71
CA GLY A 439 0.90 4.74 47.30
C GLY A 439 1.15 4.67 45.79
N GLN A 440 2.42 4.60 45.40
CA GLN A 440 2.83 4.60 43.99
C GLN A 440 2.55 3.24 43.32
N LEU A 441 1.91 3.29 42.15
CA LEU A 441 1.58 2.11 41.37
C LEU A 441 2.81 1.53 40.68
N LEU A 442 2.92 0.20 40.73
CA LEU A 442 3.83 -0.58 39.89
C LEU A 442 3.24 -0.81 38.52
N THR A 443 1.96 -1.21 38.43
CA THR A 443 1.24 -1.44 37.16
C THR A 443 -0.26 -1.36 37.40
N ALA A 444 -1.01 -0.92 36.40
CA ALA A 444 -2.47 -1.00 36.40
C ALA A 444 -2.98 -1.42 35.01
N ARG A 445 -4.03 -2.24 34.97
CA ARG A 445 -4.67 -2.66 33.71
C ARG A 445 -6.18 -2.64 33.84
N SER A 446 -6.83 -2.10 32.81
CA SER A 446 -8.28 -2.14 32.65
C SER A 446 -8.70 -3.47 32.03
N LEU A 447 -9.74 -4.06 32.60
CA LEU A 447 -10.46 -5.22 32.10
C LEU A 447 -11.88 -4.78 31.77
N THR A 448 -12.30 -5.06 30.54
CA THR A 448 -13.69 -4.91 30.10
C THR A 448 -14.34 -6.27 30.02
N TYR A 449 -15.55 -6.43 30.56
CA TYR A 449 -16.28 -7.70 30.51
C TYR A 449 -17.78 -7.46 30.39
N LYS A 450 -18.52 -8.47 29.96
CA LYS A 450 -19.99 -8.42 29.93
C LYS A 450 -20.51 -8.72 31.34
N ALA A 451 -21.16 -7.74 31.98
CA ALA A 451 -21.74 -7.96 33.30
C ALA A 451 -22.98 -8.88 33.21
N GLU A 452 -23.23 -9.66 34.27
CA GLU A 452 -24.42 -10.53 34.37
C GLU A 452 -25.71 -9.71 34.48
N SER A 453 -25.64 -8.50 35.04
CA SER A 453 -26.73 -7.53 35.03
C SER A 453 -26.97 -6.98 33.61
N ASN A 454 -28.22 -6.67 33.24
CA ASN A 454 -28.63 -6.05 31.96
C ASN A 454 -27.95 -4.69 31.62
N LEU A 455 -26.99 -4.21 32.43
CA LEU A 455 -26.32 -2.91 32.36
C LEU A 455 -25.14 -2.82 31.36
N GLY A 456 -25.09 -3.71 30.36
CA GLY A 456 -24.08 -3.67 29.29
C GLY A 456 -22.67 -4.10 29.71
N ARG A 457 -21.64 -3.61 29.00
CA ARG A 457 -20.22 -3.88 29.30
C ARG A 457 -19.77 -3.10 30.54
N ALA A 458 -19.11 -3.77 31.48
CA ALA A 458 -18.52 -3.19 32.67
C ALA A 458 -16.99 -3.10 32.56
N ILE A 459 -16.40 -2.22 33.36
CA ILE A 459 -14.95 -2.04 33.47
C ILE A 459 -14.50 -2.26 34.91
N GLN A 460 -13.39 -2.96 35.06
CA GLN A 460 -12.66 -3.12 36.33
C GLN A 460 -11.19 -2.82 36.09
N ILE A 461 -10.52 -2.28 37.09
CA ILE A 461 -9.08 -1.98 37.00
C ILE A 461 -8.38 -2.72 38.12
N LEU A 462 -7.44 -3.58 37.77
CA LEU A 462 -6.53 -4.20 38.71
C LEU A 462 -5.23 -3.40 38.74
N SER A 463 -4.86 -2.93 39.93
CA SER A 463 -3.66 -2.14 40.21
C SER A 463 -2.78 -2.87 41.21
N LEU A 464 -1.49 -2.94 40.92
CA LEU A 464 -0.47 -3.41 41.85
C LEU A 464 0.34 -2.22 42.36
N SER A 465 0.48 -2.12 43.68
CA SER A 465 1.36 -1.17 44.35
C SER A 465 2.81 -1.64 44.31
N ARG A 466 3.76 -0.70 44.39
CA ARG A 466 5.19 -1.05 44.60
C ARG A 466 5.45 -1.78 45.90
N ASN A 467 4.52 -1.70 46.86
CA ASN A 467 4.60 -2.38 48.14
C ASN A 467 4.13 -3.85 48.08
N GLY A 468 3.73 -4.34 46.89
CA GLY A 468 3.25 -5.72 46.70
C GLY A 468 1.76 -5.92 46.96
N GLU A 469 1.02 -4.86 47.32
CA GLU A 469 -0.43 -4.91 47.52
C GLU A 469 -1.18 -4.81 46.19
N ALA A 470 -2.23 -5.62 46.03
CA ALA A 470 -3.12 -5.57 44.89
C ALA A 470 -4.44 -4.88 45.26
N PHE A 471 -4.95 -4.06 44.36
CA PHE A 471 -6.18 -3.30 44.52
C PHE A 471 -7.05 -3.44 43.29
N ILE A 472 -8.35 -3.60 43.47
CA ILE A 472 -9.32 -3.63 42.40
C ILE A 472 -10.25 -2.44 42.49
N SER A 473 -10.39 -1.72 41.38
CA SER A 473 -11.30 -0.58 41.26
C SER A 473 -12.48 -0.94 40.37
N ARG A 474 -13.69 -0.70 40.87
CA ARG A 474 -14.96 -1.01 40.21
C ARG A 474 -15.83 0.24 40.14
N GLU A 475 -16.54 0.40 39.02
CA GLU A 475 -17.56 1.44 38.88
C GLU A 475 -18.85 0.99 39.60
N MET A 476 -19.31 1.77 40.58
CA MET A 476 -20.61 1.61 41.25
C MET A 476 -21.52 2.79 40.91
N GLU A 477 -22.81 2.73 41.26
CA GLU A 477 -23.77 3.83 41.00
C GLU A 477 -23.34 5.16 41.65
N THR A 478 -22.60 5.10 42.76
CA THR A 478 -22.12 6.26 43.53
C THR A 478 -20.72 6.73 43.11
N GLY A 479 -20.13 6.14 42.07
CA GLY A 479 -18.80 6.43 41.58
C GLY A 479 -17.84 5.25 41.69
N TRP A 480 -16.54 5.53 41.55
CA TRP A 480 -15.50 4.50 41.61
C TRP A 480 -15.19 4.10 43.05
N ARG A 481 -15.19 2.79 43.30
CA ARG A 481 -14.75 2.22 44.58
C ARG A 481 -13.48 1.40 44.36
N CYS A 482 -12.48 1.63 45.19
CA CYS A 482 -11.29 0.81 45.27
C CYS A 482 -11.36 -0.11 46.50
N GLU A 483 -11.08 -1.40 46.29
CA GLU A 483 -11.02 -2.43 47.32
C GLU A 483 -9.66 -3.13 47.26
N GLY A 484 -9.07 -3.43 48.43
CA GLY A 484 -7.86 -4.24 48.50
C GLY A 484 -8.19 -5.69 48.11
N LEU A 485 -7.42 -6.25 47.18
CA LEU A 485 -7.59 -7.63 46.71
C LEU A 485 -6.52 -8.50 47.36
N ALA A 486 -6.92 -9.31 48.35
CA ALA A 486 -6.03 -10.30 48.93
C ALA A 486 -5.83 -11.43 47.91
N LEU A 487 -4.65 -11.48 47.28
CA LEU A 487 -4.25 -12.56 46.39
C LEU A 487 -3.94 -13.80 47.23
N ASN A 488 -4.97 -14.54 47.59
CA ASN A 488 -4.86 -15.76 48.38
C ASN A 488 -3.91 -16.75 47.68
N ALA A 489 -2.98 -17.34 48.44
CA ALA A 489 -1.92 -18.24 47.95
C ALA A 489 -0.77 -17.60 47.15
N VAL A 490 -0.75 -16.28 46.94
CA VAL A 490 0.40 -15.57 46.37
C VAL A 490 1.29 -15.04 47.49
N ASN A 491 2.27 -15.84 47.90
CA ASN A 491 3.28 -15.42 48.89
C ASN A 491 4.45 -14.64 48.26
N ASP A 492 4.34 -14.30 46.98
CA ASP A 492 5.43 -13.73 46.20
C ASP A 492 5.34 -12.20 46.17
N THR A 493 6.38 -11.54 46.68
CA THR A 493 6.51 -10.07 46.66
C THR A 493 7.06 -9.55 45.33
N THR A 494 7.39 -10.44 44.39
CA THR A 494 8.07 -10.10 43.14
C THR A 494 7.14 -9.96 41.94
N LEU A 495 5.85 -9.72 42.20
CA LEU A 495 4.85 -9.43 41.18
C LEU A 495 5.26 -8.21 40.36
N HIS A 496 5.26 -8.33 39.03
CA HIS A 496 5.76 -7.27 38.14
C HIS A 496 4.79 -6.85 37.03
N GLN A 497 3.82 -7.70 36.69
CA GLN A 497 2.91 -7.47 35.57
C GLN A 497 1.51 -8.02 35.82
N VAL A 498 0.52 -7.30 35.29
CA VAL A 498 -0.87 -7.76 35.17
C VAL A 498 -1.24 -7.82 33.69
N VAL A 499 -1.96 -8.86 33.26
CA VAL A 499 -2.51 -9.02 31.91
C VAL A 499 -4.01 -9.36 32.03
N PRO A 500 -4.92 -8.51 31.54
CA PRO A 500 -6.36 -8.79 31.57
C PRO A 500 -6.76 -9.79 30.48
N LEU A 501 -7.68 -10.70 30.78
CA LEU A 501 -8.25 -11.66 29.83
C LEU A 501 -9.65 -11.22 29.35
N SER A 502 -9.75 -10.04 28.74
CA SER A 502 -11.03 -9.52 28.22
C SER A 502 -11.56 -10.37 27.06
N PRO A 503 -12.85 -10.79 27.07
CA PRO A 503 -13.94 -10.27 27.91
C PRO A 503 -14.25 -11.09 29.18
N HIS A 504 -13.43 -12.07 29.54
CA HIS A 504 -13.64 -12.89 30.74
C HIS A 504 -13.18 -12.14 32.00
N PRO A 505 -13.85 -12.29 33.16
CA PRO A 505 -13.49 -11.62 34.40
C PRO A 505 -12.27 -12.27 35.10
N LEU A 506 -11.17 -12.40 34.38
CA LEU A 506 -9.93 -13.05 34.82
C LEU A 506 -8.72 -12.17 34.52
N PHE A 507 -7.72 -12.24 35.40
CA PHE A 507 -6.42 -11.60 35.24
C PHE A 507 -5.31 -12.64 35.32
N LEU A 508 -4.27 -12.47 34.51
CA LEU A 508 -2.98 -13.11 34.75
C LEU A 508 -2.09 -12.15 35.52
N VAL A 509 -1.54 -12.61 36.64
CA VAL A 509 -0.61 -11.87 37.47
C VAL A 509 0.76 -12.56 37.38
N GLY A 510 1.73 -11.84 36.84
CA GLY A 510 3.08 -12.34 36.60
C GLY A 510 4.02 -12.07 37.76
N SER A 511 4.69 -13.12 38.22
CA SER A 511 5.87 -13.08 39.07
C SER A 511 7.15 -13.36 38.25
N ILE A 512 8.32 -13.37 38.88
CA ILE A 512 9.61 -13.69 38.25
C ILE A 512 9.59 -15.10 37.63
N SER A 513 9.04 -16.11 38.33
CA SER A 513 9.08 -17.52 37.90
C SER A 513 7.72 -18.19 37.82
N SER A 514 6.62 -17.47 38.02
CA SER A 514 5.28 -18.05 37.98
C SER A 514 4.25 -17.06 37.46
N VAL A 515 3.18 -17.57 36.86
CA VAL A 515 2.04 -16.76 36.42
C VAL A 515 0.78 -17.29 37.08
N TYR A 516 0.06 -16.42 37.78
CA TYR A 516 -1.16 -16.76 38.50
C TYR A 516 -2.39 -16.35 37.69
N LEU A 517 -3.34 -17.26 37.50
CA LEU A 517 -4.66 -16.96 36.97
C LEU A 517 -5.59 -16.59 38.13
N VAL A 518 -6.07 -15.35 38.15
CA VAL A 518 -6.81 -14.75 39.27
C VAL A 518 -8.19 -14.30 38.83
N SER A 519 -9.22 -14.64 39.61
CA SER A 519 -10.59 -14.14 39.40
C SER A 519 -10.69 -12.66 39.72
N ALA A 520 -11.30 -11.88 38.83
CA ALA A 520 -11.56 -10.46 39.03
C ALA A 520 -12.66 -10.18 40.07
N HIS A 521 -13.50 -11.17 40.38
CA HIS A 521 -14.59 -11.03 41.35
C HIS A 521 -14.08 -11.14 42.79
N ASP A 522 -13.34 -12.21 43.09
CA ASP A 522 -13.02 -12.57 44.48
C ASP A 522 -11.51 -12.58 44.76
N GLY A 523 -10.66 -12.37 43.75
CA GLY A 523 -9.20 -12.40 43.91
C GLY A 523 -8.63 -13.80 44.14
N VAL A 524 -9.45 -14.84 44.04
CA VAL A 524 -9.04 -16.23 44.19
C VAL A 524 -8.16 -16.65 43.00
N VAL A 525 -7.00 -17.23 43.31
CA VAL A 525 -6.12 -17.86 42.32
C VAL A 525 -6.75 -19.17 41.87
N GLN A 526 -7.13 -19.24 40.59
CA GLN A 526 -7.72 -20.42 39.94
C GLN A 526 -6.64 -21.44 39.56
N HIS A 527 -5.49 -20.97 39.07
CA HIS A 527 -4.39 -21.83 38.65
C HIS A 527 -3.04 -21.10 38.70
N MET A 528 -1.95 -21.85 38.83
CA MET A 528 -0.57 -21.35 38.84
C MET A 528 0.23 -22.04 37.74
N PHE A 529 0.68 -21.26 36.76
CA PHE A 529 1.58 -21.72 35.71
C PHE A 529 3.03 -21.55 36.16
N ALA A 530 3.77 -22.66 36.23
CA ALA A 530 5.20 -22.63 36.50
C ALA A 530 5.96 -22.18 35.24
N THR A 531 6.83 -21.17 35.38
CA THR A 531 7.58 -20.58 34.26
C THR A 531 9.06 -20.48 34.57
N GLU A 532 9.89 -20.33 33.54
CA GLU A 532 11.29 -19.94 33.73
C GLU A 532 11.39 -18.50 34.24
N PRO A 533 12.48 -18.12 34.93
CA PRO A 533 12.72 -16.73 35.31
C PRO A 533 12.56 -15.81 34.09
N MET A 534 11.61 -14.88 34.15
CA MET A 534 11.21 -14.06 33.02
C MET A 534 11.60 -12.58 33.18
N VAL A 535 11.77 -11.89 32.06
CA VAL A 535 11.97 -10.45 32.03
C VAL A 535 10.67 -9.76 32.48
N SER A 536 10.78 -8.74 33.34
CA SER A 536 9.63 -7.99 33.84
C SER A 536 8.80 -7.40 32.69
N ARG A 537 7.47 -7.41 32.80
CA ARG A 537 6.53 -6.85 31.81
C ARG A 537 6.59 -7.49 30.40
N SER A 538 7.08 -8.73 30.28
CA SER A 538 7.19 -9.45 28.99
C SER A 538 6.03 -10.41 28.69
N ILE A 539 5.16 -10.71 29.66
CA ILE A 539 4.07 -11.67 29.52
C ILE A 539 3.03 -11.16 28.53
N GLN A 540 2.63 -12.04 27.62
CA GLN A 540 1.49 -11.87 26.73
C GLN A 540 0.65 -13.14 26.75
N CYS A 541 -0.65 -13.00 26.57
CA CYS A 541 -1.57 -14.12 26.54
C CYS A 541 -2.60 -13.93 25.42
N GLU A 542 -2.95 -15.04 24.79
CA GLU A 542 -4.04 -15.13 23.82
C GLU A 542 -4.72 -16.48 23.98
N TYR A 543 -6.02 -16.52 23.73
CA TYR A 543 -6.81 -17.74 23.93
C TYR A 543 -7.95 -17.81 22.93
N SER A 544 -8.47 -19.01 22.74
CA SER A 544 -9.71 -19.27 21.98
C SER A 544 -10.75 -19.91 22.89
N ASP A 545 -11.96 -19.38 22.83
CA ASP A 545 -13.11 -19.84 23.63
C ASP A 545 -13.82 -21.00 22.92
N THR A 546 -14.57 -21.82 23.65
CA THR A 546 -15.49 -22.81 23.06
C THR A 546 -16.88 -22.22 22.87
N ARG A 547 -17.47 -22.45 21.69
CA ARG A 547 -18.83 -21.97 21.35
C ARG A 547 -19.94 -22.96 21.73
N TYR A 548 -19.59 -24.18 22.10
CA TYR A 548 -20.52 -25.30 22.31
C TYR A 548 -20.38 -25.87 23.72
N ASN A 549 -21.51 -26.35 24.28
CA ASN A 549 -21.58 -27.00 25.59
C ASN A 549 -20.97 -26.19 26.75
N VAL A 550 -21.28 -24.88 26.83
CA VAL A 550 -20.89 -24.06 27.99
C VAL A 550 -21.75 -24.47 29.19
N PRO A 551 -21.19 -25.07 30.27
CA PRO A 551 -21.90 -25.30 31.50
C PRO A 551 -22.38 -23.96 32.06
N ALA A 552 -23.49 -23.97 32.78
CA ALA A 552 -24.12 -22.75 33.30
C ALA A 552 -23.24 -21.89 34.23
N SER A 553 -22.02 -22.34 34.59
CA SER A 553 -21.12 -21.70 35.54
C SER A 553 -19.64 -21.59 35.10
N GLY A 554 -19.28 -21.88 33.84
CA GLY A 554 -17.87 -22.09 33.46
C GLY A 554 -17.37 -21.33 32.23
N ILE A 555 -16.13 -20.85 32.29
CA ILE A 555 -15.35 -20.35 31.14
C ILE A 555 -14.49 -21.51 30.63
N GLY A 556 -14.53 -21.81 29.33
CA GLY A 556 -13.84 -22.95 28.73
C GLY A 556 -12.89 -22.53 27.59
N TYR A 557 -11.62 -22.93 27.65
CA TYR A 557 -10.64 -22.60 26.62
C TYR A 557 -10.42 -23.79 25.67
N SER A 558 -10.59 -23.58 24.36
CA SER A 558 -10.20 -24.57 23.33
C SER A 558 -8.70 -24.55 23.04
N ALA A 559 -8.06 -23.40 23.26
CA ALA A 559 -6.61 -23.26 23.30
C ALA A 559 -6.28 -22.04 24.16
N PHE A 560 -5.22 -22.15 24.96
CA PHE A 560 -4.76 -21.06 25.82
C PHE A 560 -3.25 -20.92 25.68
N THR A 561 -2.76 -19.76 25.27
CA THR A 561 -1.34 -19.55 24.99
C THR A 561 -0.78 -18.44 25.86
N ILE A 562 0.34 -18.72 26.53
CA ILE A 562 1.14 -17.75 27.27
C ILE A 562 2.49 -17.63 26.58
N ALA A 563 2.97 -16.41 26.34
CA ALA A 563 4.35 -16.18 25.93
C ALA A 563 5.03 -15.15 26.82
N TYR A 564 6.34 -15.34 27.02
CA TYR A 564 7.19 -14.45 27.80
C TYR A 564 8.64 -14.53 27.30
N THR A 565 9.47 -13.58 27.74
CA THR A 565 10.91 -13.60 27.44
C THR A 565 11.68 -14.11 28.65
N ALA A 566 12.47 -15.16 28.47
CA ALA A 566 13.29 -15.73 29.53
C ALA A 566 14.44 -14.76 29.89
N ALA A 567 14.65 -14.50 31.17
CA ALA A 567 15.65 -13.57 31.66
C ALA A 567 17.09 -14.08 31.52
N SER A 568 17.29 -15.41 31.49
CA SER A 568 18.62 -16.02 31.39
C SER A 568 19.11 -16.17 29.95
N THR A 569 18.22 -16.48 29.01
CA THR A 569 18.57 -16.76 27.61
C THR A 569 18.12 -15.69 26.63
N GLU A 570 17.26 -14.76 27.06
CA GLU A 570 16.60 -13.75 26.20
C GLU A 570 15.78 -14.36 25.03
N GLU A 571 15.48 -15.66 25.09
CA GLU A 571 14.61 -16.35 24.14
C GLU A 571 13.14 -16.06 24.44
N CYS A 572 12.31 -16.01 23.39
CA CYS A 572 10.86 -15.98 23.56
C CYS A 572 10.36 -17.41 23.75
N ILE A 573 9.75 -17.67 24.90
CA ILE A 573 9.12 -18.93 25.24
C ILE A 573 7.63 -18.78 25.02
N VAL A 574 7.06 -19.64 24.18
CA VAL A 574 5.64 -19.72 23.91
C VAL A 574 5.14 -21.06 24.40
N THR A 575 4.24 -21.04 25.37
CA THR A 575 3.59 -22.24 25.92
C THR A 575 2.12 -22.20 25.55
N SER A 576 1.66 -23.21 24.81
CA SER A 576 0.29 -23.41 24.39
C SER A 576 -0.31 -24.59 25.17
N TYR A 577 -1.51 -24.41 25.70
CA TYR A 577 -2.28 -25.43 26.40
C TYR A 577 -3.49 -25.81 25.56
N HIS A 578 -3.67 -27.10 25.33
CA HIS A 578 -4.76 -27.69 24.56
C HIS A 578 -5.53 -28.70 25.42
N PRO A 579 -6.84 -28.89 25.18
CA PRO A 579 -7.62 -29.85 25.95
C PRO A 579 -7.09 -31.28 25.78
N ALA A 580 -7.27 -32.08 26.83
CA ALA A 580 -6.91 -33.50 26.82
C ALA A 580 -7.65 -34.28 25.71
N GLU A 581 -7.07 -35.40 25.25
CA GLU A 581 -7.73 -36.26 24.25
C GLU A 581 -9.14 -36.68 24.72
N GLY A 582 -10.16 -36.32 23.93
CA GLY A 582 -11.57 -36.59 24.25
C GLY A 582 -12.29 -35.50 25.04
N SER A 583 -11.60 -34.43 25.45
CA SER A 583 -12.21 -33.24 26.07
C SER A 583 -12.41 -32.11 25.05
N GLU A 584 -13.50 -31.34 25.19
CA GLU A 584 -13.80 -30.23 24.27
C GLU A 584 -13.10 -28.92 24.68
N ALA A 585 -12.85 -28.71 25.97
CA ALA A 585 -12.31 -27.46 26.52
C ALA A 585 -11.50 -27.68 27.80
N ILE A 586 -10.64 -26.71 28.14
CA ILE A 586 -10.00 -26.57 29.45
C ILE A 586 -10.88 -25.66 30.31
N ALA A 587 -11.34 -26.14 31.45
CA ALA A 587 -12.13 -25.34 32.39
C ALA A 587 -11.23 -24.30 33.07
N ALA A 588 -11.55 -23.01 32.92
CA ALA A 588 -10.80 -21.93 33.58
C ALA A 588 -10.90 -22.03 35.11
N CYS A 589 -12.08 -22.43 35.60
CA CYS A 589 -12.39 -22.68 37.00
C CYS A 589 -12.95 -24.11 37.11
N ALA A 590 -12.20 -25.03 37.70
CA ALA A 590 -12.70 -26.39 37.96
C ALA A 590 -13.25 -26.46 39.40
N PRO A 591 -14.51 -26.87 39.61
CA PRO A 591 -14.98 -27.20 40.94
C PRO A 591 -14.21 -28.43 41.48
N SER A 592 -14.11 -28.55 42.80
CA SER A 592 -13.32 -29.56 43.53
C SER A 592 -13.69 -31.04 43.28
N GLY A 593 -14.57 -31.33 42.31
CA GLY A 593 -14.99 -32.66 41.88
C GLY A 593 -14.70 -32.98 40.40
N GLY A 594 -13.84 -32.19 39.74
CA GLY A 594 -13.46 -32.35 38.33
C GLY A 594 -14.22 -31.40 37.38
N ALA A 595 -13.70 -31.26 36.16
CA ALA A 595 -14.34 -30.49 35.09
C ALA A 595 -15.51 -31.30 34.49
N GLY A 596 -16.64 -31.36 35.20
CA GLY A 596 -17.84 -32.07 34.70
C GLY A 596 -18.26 -31.61 33.30
N GLY A 597 -18.80 -32.51 32.49
CA GLY A 597 -19.40 -32.17 31.18
C GLY A 597 -18.46 -32.25 29.96
N GLY A 598 -17.43 -33.09 29.98
CA GLY A 598 -16.51 -33.28 28.83
C GLY A 598 -15.45 -32.20 28.72
N TRP A 599 -15.22 -31.44 29.79
CA TRP A 599 -14.13 -30.48 29.93
C TRP A 599 -13.00 -31.12 30.75
N CYS A 600 -11.78 -30.63 30.57
CA CYS A 600 -10.60 -31.07 31.32
C CYS A 600 -10.12 -29.97 32.27
N THR A 601 -9.38 -30.37 33.31
CA THR A 601 -8.71 -29.45 34.23
C THR A 601 -7.38 -28.96 33.66
N TRP A 602 -6.79 -27.92 34.25
CA TRP A 602 -5.46 -27.42 33.85
C TRP A 602 -4.34 -28.48 33.99
N GLU A 603 -4.49 -29.44 34.90
CA GLU A 603 -3.51 -30.53 35.11
C GLU A 603 -3.59 -31.61 34.02
N GLU A 604 -4.75 -31.78 33.42
CA GLU A 604 -5.00 -32.74 32.33
C GLU A 604 -4.70 -32.14 30.95
N ALA A 605 -4.56 -30.82 30.85
CA ALA A 605 -4.30 -30.13 29.60
C ALA A 605 -2.94 -30.52 29.00
N ILE A 606 -2.92 -30.67 27.68
CA ILE A 606 -1.70 -30.95 26.93
C ILE A 606 -0.90 -29.67 26.79
N GLU A 607 0.30 -29.62 27.38
CA GLU A 607 1.23 -28.50 27.27
C GLU A 607 2.17 -28.69 26.06
N MET A 608 2.23 -27.70 25.18
CA MET A 608 3.20 -27.60 24.09
C MET A 608 4.05 -26.34 24.24
N LYS A 609 5.38 -26.51 24.30
CA LYS A 609 6.33 -25.41 24.52
C LYS A 609 7.24 -25.23 23.32
N LYS A 610 7.29 -24.02 22.75
CA LYS A 610 8.14 -23.62 21.63
C LYS A 610 9.10 -22.51 22.07
N ARG A 611 10.38 -22.65 21.70
CA ARG A 611 11.43 -21.65 21.98
C ARG A 611 11.84 -20.95 20.70
N ILE A 612 11.82 -19.63 20.72
CA ILE A 612 12.17 -18.77 19.59
C ILE A 612 13.44 -18.01 19.95
N LYS A 613 14.52 -18.33 19.23
CA LYS A 613 15.83 -17.68 19.38
C LYS A 613 15.80 -16.28 18.79
N GLU A 614 16.45 -15.34 19.48
CA GLU A 614 16.57 -13.93 19.03
C GLU A 614 15.24 -13.37 18.52
N PRO A 615 14.20 -13.27 19.37
CA PRO A 615 12.86 -12.92 18.92
C PRO A 615 12.76 -11.44 18.50
N GLY A 616 13.71 -10.58 18.89
CA GLY A 616 13.62 -9.14 18.68
C GLY A 616 12.36 -8.59 19.36
N THR A 617 11.58 -7.78 18.63
CA THR A 617 10.29 -7.27 19.13
C THR A 617 9.16 -8.13 18.60
N TRP A 618 8.39 -8.75 19.51
CA TRP A 618 7.35 -9.71 19.14
C TRP A 618 6.01 -9.44 19.84
N ARG A 619 4.93 -10.00 19.27
CA ARG A 619 3.59 -9.95 19.85
C ARG A 619 2.78 -11.20 19.49
N ILE A 620 1.99 -11.72 20.42
CA ILE A 620 1.00 -12.77 20.13
C ILE A 620 -0.22 -12.15 19.45
N VAL A 621 -0.73 -12.88 18.46
CA VAL A 621 -1.80 -12.45 17.59
C VAL A 621 -2.91 -13.52 17.62
N LYS A 622 -4.18 -13.10 17.49
CA LYS A 622 -5.31 -14.05 17.46
C LYS A 622 -5.19 -14.93 16.22
N GLY A 623 -5.55 -16.20 16.35
CA GLY A 623 -5.36 -17.20 15.29
C GLY A 623 -4.07 -18.02 15.42
N LYS A 624 -3.56 -18.17 16.66
CA LYS A 624 -2.51 -19.13 17.01
C LYS A 624 -1.18 -18.86 16.31
N SER A 625 -0.79 -17.60 16.24
CA SER A 625 0.50 -17.21 15.65
C SER A 625 1.16 -16.08 16.46
N VAL A 626 2.49 -16.09 16.47
CA VAL A 626 3.33 -15.06 17.08
C VAL A 626 4.03 -14.34 15.94
N ILE A 627 3.89 -13.02 15.89
CA ILE A 627 4.56 -12.18 14.90
C ILE A 627 5.69 -11.44 15.59
N GLY A 628 6.87 -11.42 14.97
CA GLY A 628 7.99 -10.62 15.45
C GLY A 628 8.78 -9.98 14.33
N VAL A 629 9.55 -8.98 14.71
CA VAL A 629 10.50 -8.28 13.85
C VAL A 629 11.84 -8.25 14.55
N ARG A 630 12.88 -8.63 13.82
CA ARG A 630 14.26 -8.65 14.32
C ARG A 630 15.23 -8.21 13.24
N GLN A 631 16.41 -7.80 13.68
CA GLN A 631 17.52 -7.56 12.78
C GLN A 631 18.09 -8.91 12.31
N GLU A 632 18.52 -8.99 11.06
CA GLU A 632 19.22 -10.15 10.54
C GLU A 632 20.58 -10.29 11.24
N PRO A 633 20.93 -11.46 11.78
CA PRO A 633 22.23 -11.67 12.38
C PRO A 633 23.29 -11.52 11.28
N ASN A 634 24.25 -10.61 11.47
CA ASN A 634 25.38 -10.47 10.56
C ASN A 634 26.10 -11.83 10.45
N ALA A 635 26.17 -12.39 9.25
CA ALA A 635 26.90 -13.64 9.03
C ALA A 635 28.31 -13.54 9.61
N PRO A 636 28.79 -14.51 10.40
CA PRO A 636 30.13 -14.47 10.94
C PRO A 636 31.12 -14.42 9.78
N ARG A 637 31.94 -13.36 9.73
CA ARG A 637 33.02 -13.23 8.74
C ARG A 637 33.85 -14.51 8.79
N SER A 638 33.89 -15.27 7.69
CA SER A 638 34.73 -16.45 7.58
C SER A 638 36.18 -16.03 7.81
N THR A 639 36.74 -16.48 8.93
CA THR A 639 38.17 -16.32 9.21
C THR A 639 38.92 -17.34 8.34
N GLY A 640 39.15 -16.99 7.08
CA GLY A 640 40.15 -17.66 6.26
C GLY A 640 41.54 -17.53 6.91
N PRO A 641 42.45 -18.50 6.68
CA PRO A 641 43.74 -18.53 7.35
C PRO A 641 44.57 -17.27 7.03
N ARG A 642 44.99 -16.58 8.10
CA ARG A 642 45.74 -15.33 8.05
C ARG A 642 47.14 -15.56 7.47
N VAL A 643 47.37 -15.13 6.24
CA VAL A 643 48.72 -14.86 5.73
C VAL A 643 49.18 -13.51 6.26
N PHE A 644 50.27 -13.51 7.01
CA PHE A 644 50.90 -12.32 7.59
C PHE A 644 51.36 -11.35 6.48
N ARG A 645 50.67 -10.22 6.31
CA ARG A 645 51.24 -9.04 5.67
C ARG A 645 50.97 -7.77 6.48
N ARG A 646 52.07 -7.02 6.62
CA ARG A 646 52.38 -5.80 7.38
C ARG A 646 51.22 -4.90 7.82
N ARG A 647 51.34 -4.47 9.09
CA ARG A 647 50.62 -3.37 9.75
C ARG A 647 50.57 -2.12 8.86
N SER A 648 49.42 -1.92 8.23
CA SER A 648 48.91 -0.63 7.77
C SER A 648 47.63 -0.37 8.56
N ALA A 649 47.37 0.90 8.85
CA ALA A 649 46.40 1.41 9.81
C ALA A 649 45.07 0.62 9.89
N VAL A 650 44.67 0.28 11.12
CA VAL A 650 43.32 -0.21 11.42
C VAL A 650 42.33 0.88 10.96
N PRO A 651 41.46 0.62 9.98
CA PRO A 651 40.34 1.52 9.74
C PRO A 651 39.43 1.40 10.96
N ARG A 652 39.14 2.54 11.60
CA ARG A 652 38.04 2.65 12.58
C ARG A 652 36.79 2.02 11.96
N GLY A 653 36.09 1.22 12.76
CA GLY A 653 35.00 0.35 12.32
C GLY A 653 33.99 1.06 11.40
N ASN A 654 33.67 0.39 10.29
CA ASN A 654 32.54 0.75 9.44
C ASN A 654 31.24 0.62 10.26
N THR A 655 30.77 1.72 10.83
CA THR A 655 29.44 1.85 11.48
C THR A 655 28.34 2.15 10.45
N GLY A 656 28.36 1.47 9.30
CA GLY A 656 27.51 1.86 8.16
C GLY A 656 27.14 0.73 7.22
N ALA A 657 27.19 -0.53 7.66
CA ALA A 657 26.53 -1.59 6.88
C ALA A 657 25.01 -1.47 7.11
N PRO A 658 24.19 -1.43 6.04
CA PRO A 658 22.75 -1.39 6.18
C PRO A 658 22.25 -2.61 6.95
N THR A 659 21.59 -2.38 8.07
CA THR A 659 21.00 -3.43 8.89
C THR A 659 19.79 -3.99 8.15
N LYS A 660 19.88 -5.24 7.71
CA LYS A 660 18.73 -5.94 7.12
C LYS A 660 17.76 -6.31 8.25
N TRP A 661 16.48 -6.01 8.04
CA TRP A 661 15.42 -6.31 9.00
C TRP A 661 14.49 -7.38 8.42
N GLN A 662 14.11 -8.34 9.25
CA GLN A 662 13.23 -9.45 8.89
C GLN A 662 12.04 -9.51 9.84
N ALA A 663 10.85 -9.67 9.26
CA ALA A 663 9.65 -10.07 9.97
C ALA A 663 9.57 -11.60 9.96
N TRP A 664 9.09 -12.18 11.04
CA TRP A 664 8.88 -13.61 11.18
C TRP A 664 7.52 -13.87 11.80
N THR A 665 6.91 -14.98 11.41
CA THR A 665 5.72 -15.53 12.06
C THR A 665 6.02 -16.95 12.50
N VAL A 666 5.46 -17.34 13.63
CA VAL A 666 5.57 -18.68 14.18
C VAL A 666 4.19 -19.13 14.64
N ALA A 667 3.72 -20.28 14.15
CA ALA A 667 2.50 -20.88 14.70
C ALA A 667 2.72 -21.38 16.13
N THR A 668 1.68 -21.21 16.96
CA THR A 668 1.67 -21.65 18.36
C THR A 668 1.18 -23.09 18.51
N ASP A 669 0.58 -23.65 17.46
CA ASP A 669 0.25 -25.08 17.36
C ASP A 669 1.45 -25.84 16.77
N GLY A 670 1.67 -27.09 17.20
CA GLY A 670 2.82 -27.92 16.84
C GLY A 670 2.97 -28.33 15.36
N TYR A 671 2.18 -27.74 14.45
CA TYR A 671 2.33 -27.99 13.01
C TYR A 671 3.43 -27.08 12.43
N PRO A 672 4.45 -27.64 11.76
CA PRO A 672 5.60 -26.88 11.23
C PRO A 672 5.30 -26.05 9.97
N GLU A 673 4.07 -26.05 9.46
CA GLU A 673 3.70 -25.43 8.17
C GLU A 673 3.50 -23.89 8.19
N ALA A 674 3.90 -23.18 9.24
CA ALA A 674 3.59 -21.75 9.39
C ALA A 674 4.72 -20.90 10.00
N ASP A 675 5.96 -21.42 10.02
CA ASP A 675 7.13 -20.60 10.34
C ASP A 675 7.63 -19.95 9.05
N ASP A 676 7.28 -18.68 8.84
CA ASP A 676 7.62 -17.91 7.64
C ASP A 676 8.45 -16.69 8.04
N VAL A 677 9.47 -16.37 7.25
CA VAL A 677 10.42 -15.28 7.50
C VAL A 677 10.54 -14.45 6.22
N ARG A 678 10.25 -13.16 6.34
CA ARG A 678 10.21 -12.23 5.21
C ARG A 678 11.05 -10.99 5.50
N SER A 679 11.84 -10.55 4.53
CA SER A 679 12.51 -9.26 4.61
C SER A 679 11.49 -8.13 4.70
N LEU A 680 11.71 -7.14 5.59
CA LEU A 680 10.86 -5.96 5.70
C LEU A 680 11.01 -4.98 4.52
N PHE A 681 12.05 -5.17 3.71
CA PHE A 681 12.37 -4.36 2.54
C PHE A 681 12.44 -5.26 1.30
N PRO A 682 11.80 -4.89 0.18
CA PRO A 682 11.82 -5.71 -1.03
C PRO A 682 13.22 -5.76 -1.66
N ASP A 683 13.62 -6.94 -2.13
CA ASP A 683 14.88 -7.18 -2.83
C ASP A 683 14.84 -6.60 -4.27
N GLY A 684 14.84 -5.27 -4.38
CA GLY A 684 14.88 -4.56 -5.66
C GLY A 684 16.02 -3.54 -5.69
N PRO A 685 16.75 -3.39 -6.81
CA PRO A 685 17.93 -2.52 -6.94
C PRO A 685 17.62 -1.02 -6.96
N GLY A 686 16.53 -0.57 -6.31
CA GLY A 686 16.06 0.81 -6.32
C GLY A 686 15.40 1.31 -5.04
N SER A 687 15.43 0.56 -3.93
CA SER A 687 14.90 1.02 -2.64
C SER A 687 16.02 1.47 -1.68
N GLU A 688 16.87 2.37 -2.16
CA GLU A 688 17.86 3.09 -1.34
C GLU A 688 17.19 4.20 -0.49
N GLU A 689 16.27 3.82 0.38
CA GLU A 689 16.11 4.48 1.67
C GLU A 689 16.40 3.44 2.76
N LEU A 690 17.66 3.02 2.79
CA LEU A 690 18.23 2.26 3.90
C LEU A 690 18.25 3.17 5.13
N LEU A 691 17.09 3.29 5.79
CA LEU A 691 16.98 3.92 7.08
C LEU A 691 17.90 3.18 8.04
N VAL A 692 18.98 3.84 8.45
CA VAL A 692 19.86 3.35 9.52
C VAL A 692 19.11 3.56 10.84
N VAL A 693 18.21 2.63 11.14
CA VAL A 693 17.42 2.67 12.38
C VAL A 693 18.16 1.84 13.45
N PRO A 694 18.55 2.44 14.59
CA PRO A 694 19.29 1.74 15.65
C PRO A 694 18.46 0.70 16.41
N GLY A 695 17.12 0.78 16.34
CA GLY A 695 16.21 -0.16 17.01
C GLY A 695 14.76 0.04 16.58
N LEU A 696 13.90 -0.93 16.89
CA LEU A 696 12.46 -0.81 16.59
C LEU A 696 11.81 0.22 17.50
N GLY A 697 10.90 1.00 16.92
CA GLY A 697 10.09 1.98 17.63
C GLY A 697 8.86 1.35 18.31
N PRO A 698 7.89 2.16 18.76
CA PRO A 698 6.65 1.68 19.35
C PRO A 698 5.85 0.75 18.41
N ARG A 699 5.04 -0.12 19.02
CA ARG A 699 4.23 -1.15 18.35
C ARG A 699 2.77 -1.12 18.80
N ALA A 700 1.84 -1.42 17.90
CA ALA A 700 0.41 -1.54 18.22
C ALA A 700 -0.24 -2.74 17.52
N LYS A 701 -1.18 -3.42 18.20
CA LYS A 701 -2.04 -4.44 17.62
C LYS A 701 -3.19 -3.72 16.92
N ILE A 702 -3.39 -3.98 15.64
CA ILE A 702 -4.40 -3.28 14.82
C ILE A 702 -5.62 -4.17 14.65
N GLY A 703 -5.41 -5.46 14.42
CA GLY A 703 -6.50 -6.39 14.18
C GLY A 703 -6.35 -7.67 14.99
N VAL A 704 -7.14 -8.66 14.58
CA VAL A 704 -7.05 -10.05 15.01
C VAL A 704 -5.69 -10.62 14.65
N ARG A 705 -5.21 -10.38 13.41
CA ARG A 705 -4.07 -11.02 12.74
C ARG A 705 -2.90 -10.09 12.38
N SER A 706 -2.98 -8.80 12.68
CA SER A 706 -1.94 -7.81 12.31
C SER A 706 -1.38 -6.99 13.47
N VAL A 707 -0.10 -6.64 13.32
CA VAL A 707 0.66 -5.79 14.24
C VAL A 707 1.41 -4.72 13.43
N ALA A 708 1.33 -3.47 13.88
CA ALA A 708 2.17 -2.38 13.38
C ALA A 708 3.44 -2.26 14.22
N PHE A 709 4.56 -2.13 13.51
CA PHE A 709 5.88 -1.80 14.04
C PHE A 709 6.36 -0.50 13.39
N SER A 710 6.86 0.43 14.19
CA SER A 710 7.52 1.62 13.65
C SER A 710 9.02 1.39 13.49
N LEU A 711 9.57 1.85 12.37
CA LEU A 711 10.99 1.84 12.05
C LEU A 711 11.37 3.26 11.62
N GLY A 712 11.95 4.02 12.56
CA GLY A 712 12.23 5.44 12.36
C GLY A 712 10.93 6.20 12.04
N ASN A 713 10.86 6.81 10.86
CA ASN A 713 9.72 7.57 10.36
C ASN A 713 8.68 6.74 9.58
N VAL A 714 8.92 5.44 9.39
CA VAL A 714 8.05 4.52 8.61
C VAL A 714 7.30 3.57 9.55
N ILE A 715 6.06 3.23 9.19
CA ILE A 715 5.27 2.20 9.90
C ILE A 715 5.12 0.98 9.00
N LYS A 716 5.52 -0.19 9.50
CA LYS A 716 5.35 -1.49 8.84
C LYS A 716 4.21 -2.24 9.52
N VAL A 717 3.20 -2.63 8.75
CA VAL A 717 2.11 -3.49 9.21
C VAL A 717 2.41 -4.91 8.77
N VAL A 718 2.51 -5.83 9.72
CA VAL A 718 2.80 -7.24 9.48
C VAL A 718 1.58 -8.06 9.86
N SER A 719 1.09 -8.90 8.94
CA SER A 719 -0.11 -9.73 9.11
C SER A 719 0.21 -11.21 8.85
N ALA A 720 -0.29 -12.09 9.70
CA ALA A 720 -0.06 -13.55 9.60
C ALA A 720 -1.32 -14.31 9.14
N GLY A 721 -1.13 -15.26 8.21
CA GLY A 721 -2.06 -16.19 7.58
C GLY A 721 -3.12 -15.57 6.67
N GLY A 722 -2.70 -14.69 5.76
CA GLY A 722 -3.52 -14.11 4.70
C GLY A 722 -3.98 -12.67 4.97
N PRO A 723 -4.65 -12.02 3.99
CA PRO A 723 -5.09 -10.64 4.11
C PRO A 723 -6.15 -10.51 5.22
N GLU A 724 -5.87 -9.65 6.20
CA GLU A 724 -6.79 -9.39 7.31
C GLU A 724 -8.02 -8.59 6.83
N ARG A 725 -9.21 -9.01 7.26
CA ARG A 725 -10.45 -8.25 7.09
C ARG A 725 -10.70 -7.42 8.35
N TYR A 726 -10.51 -6.11 8.25
CA TYR A 726 -10.85 -5.15 9.29
C TYR A 726 -12.38 -4.90 9.26
N SER A 727 -13.15 -5.64 10.04
CA SER A 727 -14.62 -5.52 10.13
C SER A 727 -15.05 -4.47 11.14
N VAL A 728 -16.03 -3.62 10.77
CA VAL A 728 -16.67 -2.59 11.63
C VAL A 728 -17.77 -3.18 12.53
N ASP A 729 -18.32 -4.33 12.15
CA ASP A 729 -19.37 -5.02 12.88
C ASP A 729 -18.98 -6.49 12.99
N ASP A 730 -18.45 -6.92 14.14
CA ASP A 730 -18.90 -8.13 14.85
C ASP A 730 -17.95 -8.52 15.99
N ASP A 731 -18.38 -8.28 17.24
CA ASP A 731 -17.90 -9.04 18.40
C ASP A 731 -18.61 -10.42 18.52
N SER A 732 -19.45 -10.81 17.54
CA SER A 732 -20.16 -12.10 17.52
C SER A 732 -19.91 -13.00 16.29
N ALA A 733 -19.58 -12.47 15.12
CA ALA A 733 -19.32 -13.26 13.90
C ALA A 733 -17.84 -13.55 13.61
N VAL A 734 -17.17 -14.23 14.55
CA VAL A 734 -16.01 -15.06 14.20
C VAL A 734 -16.51 -16.47 13.85
N GLU A 735 -17.10 -16.63 12.65
CA GLU A 735 -17.31 -17.96 12.05
C GLU A 735 -16.20 -18.28 11.03
N PRO A 736 -15.96 -19.58 10.73
CA PRO A 736 -14.63 -20.16 10.82
C PRO A 736 -14.04 -20.52 9.46
N LEU A 737 -12.77 -20.19 9.23
CA LEU A 737 -12.01 -20.64 8.05
C LEU A 737 -11.21 -21.94 8.27
N LEU A 738 -11.52 -22.73 9.30
CA LEU A 738 -10.80 -24.00 9.57
C LEU A 738 -11.71 -25.22 9.80
N ALA A 739 -13.01 -25.14 9.51
CA ALA A 739 -13.95 -26.26 9.74
C ALA A 739 -14.33 -27.08 8.49
N LYS A 740 -13.58 -26.99 7.38
CA LYS A 740 -13.88 -27.79 6.16
C LYS A 740 -13.06 -29.08 5.98
N ASP A 741 -12.01 -29.31 6.75
CA ASP A 741 -11.17 -30.51 6.54
C ASP A 741 -11.44 -31.71 7.47
N ASN A 742 -12.41 -31.63 8.38
CA ASN A 742 -12.70 -32.74 9.31
C ASN A 742 -14.07 -33.42 9.10
N ARG A 743 -14.40 -33.80 7.85
CA ARG A 743 -15.48 -34.77 7.59
C ARG A 743 -15.12 -35.76 6.48
N ARG A 744 -14.46 -36.87 6.85
CA ARG A 744 -14.96 -38.26 6.71
C ARG A 744 -13.84 -39.28 6.93
N GLY A 745 -13.85 -39.89 8.11
CA GLY A 745 -13.14 -41.13 8.42
C GLY A 745 -14.01 -42.04 9.27
N ARG A 746 -15.29 -42.22 8.89
CA ARG A 746 -16.18 -43.15 9.59
C ARG A 746 -15.71 -44.57 9.26
N HIS A 747 -15.18 -45.24 10.27
CA HIS A 747 -14.77 -46.64 10.22
C HIS A 747 -15.93 -47.52 9.76
N GLY A 748 -15.73 -48.26 8.67
CA GLY A 748 -16.67 -49.25 8.17
C GLY A 748 -16.70 -50.46 9.10
N GLY A 749 -17.80 -50.61 9.84
CA GLY A 749 -18.12 -51.83 10.58
C GLY A 749 -18.46 -52.97 9.62
N ILE A 750 -17.85 -54.13 9.88
CA ILE A 750 -18.10 -55.41 9.22
C ILE A 750 -19.53 -55.86 9.53
N VAL A 751 -20.36 -56.04 8.50
CA VAL A 751 -21.63 -56.79 8.60
C VAL A 751 -21.65 -57.90 7.57
N ARG A 752 -21.68 -59.12 8.09
CA ARG A 752 -21.88 -60.40 7.40
C ARG A 752 -23.17 -60.39 6.57
N GLY A 753 -23.09 -60.93 5.36
CA GLY A 753 -24.28 -61.30 4.59
C GLY A 753 -24.99 -62.54 5.14
N LYS A 754 -26.30 -62.58 4.94
CA LYS A 754 -27.14 -63.75 4.59
C LYS A 754 -28.61 -63.33 4.60
N GLY A 755 -29.35 -63.71 3.57
CA GLY A 755 -30.80 -63.55 3.45
C GLY A 755 -31.19 -63.01 2.10
#